data_AF-A0A9C9TD86-F1
#
_entry.id   AF-A0A9C9TD86-F1
#
_cell.length_a   1.000
_cell.length_b   1.000
_cell.length_c   1.000
_cell.angle_alpha   90.00
_cell.angle_beta   90.00
_cell.angle_gamma   90.00
#
_symmetry.space_group_name_H-M   'P 1'
#
loop_
_entity.id
_entity.type
_entity.pdbx_description
1 polymer ?
#
loop_
_entity_poly.entity_id
_entity_poly.type
_entity_poly.pdbx_seq_one_letter_code
_entity_poly.pdbx_strand_id
1 'polypeptide(L)'
;MSKTLAALVGVAVLLAAASCCCCCSGLNWPGGDWDWDWEAFPTLVFETMVPPVYDTPTPVITPAITREPVGDVGTETEELLEQTIVPVRDLHDLAIRLRGLPADTPRTVNPDGSPDYEVGTRRLFHVSNVDTDEQFDVYAVLEYKTAHVYMWVEEGARFDRRDLEEAADLFERETYPTNRAFFGSEWTPGVDNDPHLSILHARGLGNSVAGYYSSADEFVSAVRDDSNEMEMFYINIENVNINDSFYNGVLAHEFQHMIHWYNDRNEETWLNEGFSELAMYLNGFDVGGSDWVFAMTPDTQLNSWPEGPGAAGANYGAGYLFTFYFLDRFGPAATQALVAHPDNSFASVEAVLEELGTGLGYEDLFADWIVANLLDDPSLEDGRYGYKEITLPSFKIEATYSDSDYPVSVSSTVHQHGTDYLELYGDRPLTLRFVGSTQIGLVNTTAHSGRYVWWSNRGDDSDMMLTRAFDLSNVSAATLQFWTWYDLEEDWDYVYVEISADGGETWKILTTPSGTSTNPNGNSFGWAYTGRSGGGGRAEWIQERIDLSPYAGQEVLIRFEYITDDAVNRPGFVLDDISIPDIDYSSDFETDGGGWEPAGFIRHANVLPQRWLVQVVLFGPETTVERLEMGEDQTGEWDISLDSHTNRAVITVSGLAPVTTEVGSYSYEIEER
;
A
#
# COMPACT_ATOMS: atom_id res chain seq x y z
N MET A 1 0.86 -39.69 -44.29
CA MET A 1 -0.29 -39.16 -45.07
C MET A 1 -1.58 -39.50 -44.33
N SER A 2 -2.20 -38.50 -43.69
CA SER A 2 -3.66 -38.36 -43.50
C SER A 2 -4.48 -39.41 -42.71
N LYS A 3 -4.95 -38.96 -41.53
CA LYS A 3 -6.37 -38.81 -41.11
C LYS A 3 -7.25 -40.05 -40.82
N THR A 4 -7.55 -40.17 -39.51
CA THR A 4 -8.86 -40.37 -38.85
C THR A 4 -9.74 -41.60 -39.11
N LEU A 5 -9.94 -42.36 -38.02
CA LEU A 5 -11.15 -42.99 -37.42
C LEU A 5 -10.77 -44.41 -36.91
N ALA A 6 -11.24 -45.00 -35.82
CA ALA A 6 -12.01 -44.62 -34.63
C ALA A 6 -12.29 -45.93 -33.86
N ALA A 7 -12.14 -45.94 -32.53
CA ALA A 7 -12.76 -46.86 -31.56
C ALA A 7 -12.31 -46.38 -30.16
N LEU A 8 -13.15 -46.08 -29.16
CA LEU A 8 -14.52 -46.48 -28.86
C LEU A 8 -15.11 -45.55 -27.77
N VAL A 9 -16.37 -45.17 -27.97
CA VAL A 9 -17.43 -44.73 -27.00
C VAL A 9 -17.31 -43.38 -26.30
N GLY A 10 -18.36 -42.57 -26.45
CA GLY A 10 -18.57 -41.31 -25.72
C GLY A 10 -19.80 -41.33 -24.79
N VAL A 11 -19.90 -40.19 -24.09
CA VAL A 11 -21.05 -39.55 -23.42
C VAL A 11 -21.29 -39.86 -21.92
N ALA A 12 -20.88 -38.91 -21.08
CA ALA A 12 -21.62 -38.26 -19.97
C ALA A 12 -20.77 -37.03 -19.52
N VAL A 13 -21.07 -35.77 -19.88
CA VAL A 13 -22.02 -34.79 -19.30
C VAL A 13 -21.74 -34.44 -17.82
N LEU A 14 -21.30 -33.18 -17.61
CA LEU A 14 -21.55 -32.22 -16.52
C LEU A 14 -21.43 -32.64 -15.04
N LEU A 15 -20.64 -31.83 -14.30
CA LEU A 15 -20.65 -31.50 -12.87
C LEU A 15 -20.19 -32.57 -11.86
N ALA A 16 -19.07 -32.29 -11.19
CA ALA A 16 -19.10 -31.70 -9.85
C ALA A 16 -17.73 -31.08 -9.52
N ALA A 17 -17.76 -29.80 -9.16
CA ALA A 17 -16.64 -28.96 -8.74
C ALA A 17 -16.66 -28.76 -7.22
N ALA A 18 -15.54 -28.21 -6.74
CA ALA A 18 -15.35 -27.44 -5.53
C ALA A 18 -15.30 -28.16 -4.18
N SER A 19 -14.34 -27.74 -3.37
CA SER A 19 -14.47 -27.62 -1.93
C SER A 19 -13.73 -26.33 -1.58
N CYS A 20 -14.27 -25.28 -0.95
CA CYS A 20 -15.50 -24.99 -0.20
C CYS A 20 -16.63 -26.05 -0.08
N CYS A 21 -16.74 -26.60 1.14
CA CYS A 21 -17.83 -27.35 1.80
C CYS A 21 -18.46 -28.65 1.23
N CYS A 22 -18.61 -29.60 2.17
CA CYS A 22 -19.50 -30.79 2.25
C CYS A 22 -19.04 -32.18 1.75
N CYS A 23 -18.71 -33.02 2.75
CA CYS A 23 -19.00 -34.46 2.92
C CYS A 23 -18.11 -35.56 2.28
N CYS A 24 -17.41 -36.27 3.18
CA CYS A 24 -17.20 -37.73 3.29
C CYS A 24 -16.62 -38.48 2.08
N SER A 25 -15.58 -39.29 2.14
CA SER A 25 -15.19 -40.30 3.15
C SER A 25 -13.88 -40.97 2.68
N GLY A 26 -13.07 -41.44 3.63
CA GLY A 26 -11.69 -41.88 3.37
C GLY A 26 -11.51 -43.29 2.82
N LEU A 27 -10.24 -43.65 2.58
CA LEU A 27 -9.70 -45.02 2.64
C LEU A 27 -8.15 -45.03 2.57
N ASN A 28 -7.59 -46.03 3.26
CA ASN A 28 -6.20 -46.21 3.74
C ASN A 28 -5.09 -46.55 2.70
N TRP A 29 -3.84 -46.13 3.04
CA TRP A 29 -2.48 -46.79 3.07
C TRP A 29 -2.24 -48.06 2.19
N PRO A 30 -1.04 -48.35 1.59
CA PRO A 30 0.30 -48.32 2.25
C PRO A 30 1.50 -47.90 1.38
N GLY A 31 2.75 -47.62 1.83
CA GLY A 31 3.56 -47.92 3.00
C GLY A 31 4.98 -48.28 2.50
N GLY A 32 6.06 -47.69 3.03
CA GLY A 32 7.43 -48.04 2.64
C GLY A 32 8.51 -47.22 3.36
N ASP A 33 9.34 -47.92 4.14
CA ASP A 33 10.52 -47.42 4.88
C ASP A 33 11.67 -47.00 3.96
N TRP A 34 12.36 -45.89 4.30
CA TRP A 34 13.67 -45.54 3.74
C TRP A 34 14.58 -44.91 4.81
N ASP A 35 15.74 -45.54 5.01
CA ASP A 35 16.89 -45.08 5.80
C ASP A 35 17.50 -43.79 5.21
N TRP A 36 17.83 -42.80 6.04
CA TRP A 36 18.49 -41.56 5.63
C TRP A 36 19.98 -41.53 6.01
N ASP A 37 20.82 -41.32 5.00
CA ASP A 37 22.27 -41.08 5.09
C ASP A 37 22.50 -39.55 5.03
N TRP A 38 23.31 -39.00 5.96
CA TRP A 38 23.33 -37.57 6.36
C TRP A 38 24.17 -36.62 5.49
N GLU A 39 24.57 -36.97 4.26
CA GLU A 39 25.41 -36.07 3.44
C GLU A 39 24.97 -35.97 1.98
N ALA A 40 23.87 -35.25 1.75
CA ALA A 40 23.55 -34.58 0.49
C ALA A 40 22.30 -33.70 0.72
N PHE A 41 22.44 -32.37 0.68
CA PHE A 41 21.28 -31.49 0.57
C PHE A 41 20.65 -31.69 -0.81
N PRO A 42 19.42 -32.22 -0.92
CA PRO A 42 18.66 -32.03 -2.13
C PRO A 42 18.18 -30.58 -2.11
N THR A 43 18.51 -29.82 -3.14
CA THR A 43 17.74 -28.64 -3.53
C THR A 43 16.30 -29.08 -3.72
N LEU A 44 15.47 -28.88 -2.70
CA LEU A 44 14.03 -28.95 -2.83
C LEU A 44 13.63 -27.78 -3.70
N VAL A 45 13.42 -28.07 -4.98
CA VAL A 45 12.61 -27.22 -5.86
C VAL A 45 11.22 -27.25 -5.23
N PHE A 46 10.91 -26.23 -4.44
CA PHE A 46 9.52 -25.93 -4.16
C PHE A 46 8.89 -25.65 -5.52
N GLU A 47 7.93 -26.47 -5.90
CA GLU A 47 6.95 -26.08 -6.90
C GLU A 47 6.17 -24.96 -6.21
N THR A 48 6.73 -23.75 -6.26
CA THR A 48 6.10 -22.51 -5.82
C THR A 48 4.69 -22.56 -6.39
N MET A 49 3.69 -22.68 -5.54
CA MET A 49 2.34 -22.36 -5.96
C MET A 49 2.36 -20.86 -6.23
N VAL A 50 2.77 -20.50 -7.44
CA VAL A 50 2.56 -19.17 -8.00
C VAL A 50 1.08 -18.90 -7.80
N PRO A 51 0.70 -17.87 -7.01
CA PRO A 51 -0.69 -17.45 -6.96
C PRO A 51 -1.16 -17.30 -8.40
N PRO A 52 -2.36 -17.80 -8.77
CA PRO A 52 -2.83 -17.58 -10.13
C PRO A 52 -2.76 -16.08 -10.38
N VAL A 53 -1.97 -15.66 -11.38
CA VAL A 53 -1.99 -14.29 -11.88
C VAL A 53 -3.45 -14.05 -12.23
N TYR A 54 -4.11 -13.21 -11.44
CA TYR A 54 -5.45 -12.76 -11.74
C TYR A 54 -5.31 -11.86 -12.95
N ASP A 55 -5.40 -12.49 -14.12
CA ASP A 55 -5.43 -11.88 -15.44
C ASP A 55 -6.79 -11.18 -15.59
N THR A 56 -7.02 -10.19 -14.73
CA THR A 56 -8.09 -9.22 -14.90
C THR A 56 -7.62 -8.38 -16.06
N PRO A 57 -8.27 -8.39 -17.23
CA PRO A 57 -7.82 -7.59 -18.36
C PRO A 57 -7.82 -6.12 -17.94
N THR A 58 -6.63 -5.60 -17.64
CA THR A 58 -6.44 -4.17 -17.39
C THR A 58 -6.90 -3.46 -18.65
N PRO A 59 -7.85 -2.51 -18.55
CA PRO A 59 -8.29 -1.77 -19.72
C PRO A 59 -7.06 -1.16 -20.38
N VAL A 60 -6.85 -1.45 -21.67
CA VAL A 60 -5.71 -0.92 -22.42
C VAL A 60 -5.84 0.61 -22.43
N ILE A 61 -5.05 1.28 -21.60
CA ILE A 61 -4.95 2.74 -21.60
C ILE A 61 -4.29 3.10 -22.92
N THR A 62 -4.96 3.94 -23.71
CA THR A 62 -4.36 4.45 -24.94
C THR A 62 -3.36 5.54 -24.54
N PRO A 63 -2.05 5.38 -24.82
CA PRO A 63 -1.06 6.38 -24.43
C PRO A 63 -1.43 7.74 -25.03
N ALA A 64 -1.52 8.76 -24.18
CA ALA A 64 -1.82 10.12 -24.57
C ALA A 64 -0.70 11.02 -24.05
N ILE A 65 0.24 11.36 -24.94
CA ILE A 65 1.42 12.14 -24.56
C ILE A 65 1.04 13.61 -24.46
N THR A 66 0.98 14.12 -23.24
CA THR A 66 0.73 15.53 -22.94
C THR A 66 2.05 16.29 -23.05
N ARG A 67 2.06 17.40 -23.80
CA ARG A 67 3.29 18.13 -24.18
C ARG A 67 3.25 19.61 -23.78
N GLU A 68 2.15 20.04 -23.20
CA GLU A 68 2.00 21.36 -22.60
C GLU A 68 3.07 21.56 -21.51
N PRO A 69 3.72 22.74 -21.45
CA PRO A 69 4.67 23.01 -20.38
C PRO A 69 3.94 22.96 -19.03
N VAL A 70 4.60 22.38 -18.03
CA VAL A 70 4.13 22.30 -16.63
C VAL A 70 3.63 23.66 -16.13
N GLY A 71 4.42 24.71 -16.42
CA GLY A 71 4.14 26.08 -16.00
C GLY A 71 4.18 26.25 -14.47
N ASP A 72 3.96 27.49 -14.01
CA ASP A 72 4.01 27.82 -12.58
C ASP A 72 3.01 27.02 -11.74
N VAL A 73 1.87 26.62 -12.32
CA VAL A 73 0.80 25.90 -11.62
C VAL A 73 1.17 24.47 -11.24
N GLY A 74 1.99 23.79 -12.05
CA GLY A 74 2.46 22.44 -11.72
C GLY A 74 3.52 22.49 -10.62
N THR A 75 4.46 23.43 -10.70
CA THR A 75 5.46 23.66 -9.64
C THR A 75 4.80 24.07 -8.32
N GLU A 76 3.80 24.95 -8.35
CA GLU A 76 3.02 25.32 -7.15
C GLU A 76 2.34 24.09 -6.52
N THR A 77 1.81 23.18 -7.34
CA THR A 77 1.18 21.95 -6.84
C THR A 77 2.20 21.02 -6.17
N GLU A 78 3.38 20.85 -6.77
CA GLU A 78 4.47 20.05 -6.18
C GLU A 78 4.97 20.65 -4.85
N GLU A 79 5.22 21.96 -4.81
CA GLU A 79 5.61 22.66 -3.56
C GLU A 79 4.54 22.53 -2.46
N LEU A 80 3.25 22.54 -2.83
CA LEU A 80 2.15 22.31 -1.89
C LEU A 80 2.16 20.89 -1.33
N LEU A 81 2.45 19.87 -2.15
CA LEU A 81 2.55 18.48 -1.68
C LEU A 81 3.69 18.31 -0.67
N GLU A 82 4.86 18.89 -0.97
CA GLU A 82 6.04 18.81 -0.11
C GLU A 82 5.84 19.51 1.24
N GLN A 83 5.06 20.60 1.27
CA GLN A 83 4.89 21.42 2.48
C GLN A 83 3.65 21.07 3.30
N THR A 84 2.71 20.32 2.72
CA THR A 84 1.44 20.02 3.39
C THR A 84 1.60 18.82 4.30
N ILE A 85 1.40 19.06 5.60
CA ILE A 85 1.33 17.99 6.60
C ILE A 85 -0.05 17.33 6.51
N VAL A 86 -0.07 16.03 6.24
CA VAL A 86 -1.26 15.18 6.37
C VAL A 86 -1.40 14.82 7.86
N PRO A 87 -2.50 15.22 8.53
CA PRO A 87 -2.66 14.91 9.95
C PRO A 87 -2.90 13.41 10.17
N VAL A 88 -2.21 12.85 11.18
CA VAL A 88 -2.42 11.46 11.62
C VAL A 88 -3.77 11.31 12.32
N ARG A 89 -4.47 10.22 12.04
CA ARG A 89 -5.74 9.87 12.66
C ARG A 89 -5.56 9.53 14.14
N ASP A 90 -6.47 10.01 15.00
CA ASP A 90 -6.60 9.54 16.39
C ASP A 90 -8.02 9.03 16.61
N LEU A 91 -8.20 7.71 16.58
CA LEU A 91 -9.50 7.07 16.78
C LEU A 91 -10.13 7.42 18.14
N HIS A 92 -9.34 7.70 19.17
CA HIS A 92 -9.86 8.11 20.47
C HIS A 92 -10.47 9.51 20.41
N ASP A 93 -9.77 10.46 19.78
CA ASP A 93 -10.27 11.81 19.54
C ASP A 93 -11.52 11.79 18.66
N LEU A 94 -11.52 11.00 17.58
CA LEU A 94 -12.66 10.81 16.71
C LEU A 94 -13.87 10.23 17.43
N ALA A 95 -13.68 9.24 18.30
CA ALA A 95 -14.77 8.69 19.09
C ALA A 95 -15.35 9.72 20.09
N ILE A 96 -14.52 10.58 20.66
CA ILE A 96 -14.99 11.69 21.51
C ILE A 96 -15.79 12.69 20.67
N ARG A 97 -15.23 13.18 19.56
CA ARG A 97 -15.84 14.22 18.73
C ARG A 97 -17.10 13.76 18.01
N LEU A 98 -17.07 12.57 17.42
CA LEU A 98 -18.10 12.11 16.47
C LEU A 98 -19.05 11.06 17.06
N ARG A 99 -18.61 10.23 18.01
CA ARG A 99 -19.47 9.26 18.73
C ARG A 99 -19.97 9.79 20.08
N GLY A 100 -19.46 10.93 20.54
CA GLY A 100 -19.90 11.58 21.78
C GLY A 100 -19.39 10.87 23.04
N LEU A 101 -18.24 10.19 22.95
CA LEU A 101 -17.59 9.62 24.13
C LEU A 101 -17.17 10.73 25.12
N PRO A 102 -17.15 10.44 26.43
CA PRO A 102 -16.60 11.38 27.41
C PRO A 102 -15.14 11.73 27.13
N ALA A 103 -14.77 13.00 27.32
CA ALA A 103 -13.39 13.47 27.12
C ALA A 103 -12.37 12.83 28.09
N ASP A 104 -12.83 12.18 29.17
CA ASP A 104 -12.03 11.43 30.13
C ASP A 104 -12.09 9.91 29.91
N THR A 105 -12.52 9.45 28.73
CA THR A 105 -12.49 8.02 28.37
C THR A 105 -11.07 7.49 28.52
N PRO A 106 -10.85 6.38 29.26
CA PRO A 106 -9.52 5.81 29.40
C PRO A 106 -8.96 5.33 28.05
N ARG A 107 -7.64 5.43 27.87
CA ARG A 107 -6.93 4.81 26.74
C ARG A 107 -6.49 3.38 27.02
N THR A 108 -6.65 2.90 28.25
CA THR A 108 -6.28 1.55 28.67
C THR A 108 -7.37 0.93 29.55
N VAL A 109 -7.40 -0.39 29.58
CA VAL A 109 -8.19 -1.22 30.51
C VAL A 109 -7.31 -1.84 31.59
N ASN A 110 -7.91 -2.49 32.59
CA ASN A 110 -7.21 -3.09 33.74
C ASN A 110 -6.26 -2.11 34.50
N PRO A 111 -6.75 -0.96 35.00
CA PRO A 111 -5.91 0.02 35.69
C PRO A 111 -5.27 -0.51 36.99
N ASP A 112 -5.76 -1.64 37.50
CA ASP A 112 -5.28 -2.29 38.71
C ASP A 112 -4.11 -3.27 38.46
N GLY A 113 -3.72 -3.49 37.19
CA GLY A 113 -2.55 -4.27 36.77
C GLY A 113 -2.85 -5.34 35.72
N SER A 114 -1.79 -5.97 35.21
CA SER A 114 -1.83 -7.02 34.17
C SER A 114 -2.82 -8.15 34.51
N PRO A 115 -3.63 -8.59 33.54
CA PRO A 115 -4.50 -9.75 33.69
C PRO A 115 -3.74 -11.07 33.89
N ASP A 116 -2.50 -11.21 33.37
CA ASP A 116 -1.62 -12.39 33.48
C ASP A 116 -2.36 -13.73 33.32
N TYR A 117 -2.91 -13.97 32.12
CA TYR A 117 -3.79 -15.11 31.87
C TYR A 117 -3.12 -16.46 32.16
N GLU A 118 -3.86 -17.36 32.82
CA GLU A 118 -3.38 -18.72 33.11
C GLU A 118 -3.60 -19.64 31.90
N VAL A 119 -2.66 -20.55 31.64
CA VAL A 119 -2.81 -21.58 30.60
C VAL A 119 -4.09 -22.39 30.85
N GLY A 120 -4.88 -22.58 29.78
CA GLY A 120 -6.22 -23.16 29.83
C GLY A 120 -7.35 -22.13 30.00
N THR A 121 -7.03 -20.84 30.10
CA THR A 121 -8.04 -19.77 30.03
C THR A 121 -8.76 -19.83 28.70
N ARG A 122 -10.09 -19.72 28.74
CA ARG A 122 -10.94 -19.65 27.56
C ARG A 122 -11.48 -18.24 27.41
N ARG A 123 -11.29 -17.63 26.25
CA ARG A 123 -11.68 -16.24 25.94
C ARG A 123 -12.42 -16.18 24.60
N LEU A 124 -13.29 -15.19 24.45
CA LEU A 124 -13.94 -14.83 23.19
C LEU A 124 -13.06 -13.79 22.49
N PHE A 125 -12.86 -13.97 21.19
CA PHE A 125 -12.13 -13.05 20.33
C PHE A 125 -13.01 -12.61 19.16
N HIS A 126 -12.90 -11.34 18.80
CA HIS A 126 -13.43 -10.76 17.57
C HIS A 126 -12.41 -10.95 16.46
N VAL A 127 -12.83 -11.46 15.31
CA VAL A 127 -11.97 -11.80 14.16
C VAL A 127 -12.63 -11.38 12.86
N SER A 128 -11.82 -11.09 11.84
CA SER A 128 -12.28 -10.74 10.49
C SER A 128 -11.81 -11.78 9.48
N ASN A 129 -12.64 -12.01 8.46
CA ASN A 129 -12.21 -12.67 7.24
C ASN A 129 -11.75 -11.61 6.23
N VAL A 130 -10.46 -11.54 5.93
CA VAL A 130 -9.88 -10.48 5.07
C VAL A 130 -10.20 -10.64 3.58
N ASP A 131 -10.76 -11.79 3.15
CA ASP A 131 -11.21 -11.94 1.76
C ASP A 131 -12.62 -11.35 1.56
N THR A 132 -13.44 -11.30 2.62
CA THR A 132 -14.87 -11.00 2.53
C THR A 132 -15.35 -9.89 3.45
N ASP A 133 -14.46 -9.35 4.27
CA ASP A 133 -14.73 -8.34 5.30
C ASP A 133 -15.81 -8.78 6.32
N GLU A 134 -15.97 -10.09 6.50
CA GLU A 134 -16.97 -10.65 7.44
C GLU A 134 -16.37 -10.68 8.85
N GLN A 135 -17.01 -9.96 9.77
CA GLN A 135 -16.67 -9.95 11.19
C GLN A 135 -17.40 -11.09 11.93
N PHE A 136 -16.69 -11.86 12.74
CA PHE A 136 -17.25 -12.97 13.52
C PHE A 136 -16.51 -13.21 14.84
N ASP A 137 -17.12 -14.03 15.71
CA ASP A 137 -16.57 -14.34 17.02
C ASP A 137 -16.03 -15.77 17.06
N VAL A 138 -14.87 -15.94 17.69
CA VAL A 138 -14.30 -17.26 17.99
C VAL A 138 -13.98 -17.40 19.47
N TYR A 139 -14.22 -18.58 20.03
CA TYR A 139 -13.65 -18.91 21.33
C TYR A 139 -12.29 -19.56 21.14
N ALA A 140 -11.29 -19.09 21.88
CA ALA A 140 -9.96 -19.68 21.90
C ALA A 140 -9.52 -20.00 23.33
N VAL A 141 -8.57 -20.93 23.43
CA VAL A 141 -7.95 -21.37 24.68
C VAL A 141 -6.49 -20.94 24.67
N LEU A 142 -6.00 -20.40 25.77
CA LEU A 142 -4.57 -20.14 25.97
C LEU A 142 -3.86 -21.49 26.14
N GLU A 143 -3.11 -21.92 25.12
CA GLU A 143 -2.49 -23.25 25.09
C GLU A 143 -1.07 -23.24 25.65
N TYR A 144 -0.35 -22.14 25.48
CA TYR A 144 1.01 -21.96 25.98
C TYR A 144 1.32 -20.47 26.22
N LYS A 145 2.24 -20.17 27.14
CA LYS A 145 2.74 -18.81 27.38
C LYS A 145 4.23 -18.78 27.69
N THR A 146 4.92 -17.76 27.19
CA THR A 146 6.33 -17.46 27.50
C THR A 146 6.41 -16.26 28.44
N ALA A 147 7.52 -15.52 28.46
CA ALA A 147 7.64 -14.30 29.25
C ALA A 147 6.98 -13.09 28.55
N HIS A 148 6.86 -13.13 27.21
CA HIS A 148 6.30 -12.03 26.42
C HIS A 148 5.15 -12.44 25.49
N VAL A 149 4.79 -13.72 25.38
CA VAL A 149 3.76 -14.16 24.41
C VAL A 149 2.73 -15.11 25.03
N TYR A 150 1.47 -14.91 24.63
CA TYR A 150 0.36 -15.83 24.77
C TYR A 150 0.04 -16.50 23.43
N MET A 151 0.00 -17.84 23.42
CA MET A 151 -0.40 -18.63 22.25
C MET A 151 -1.85 -19.10 22.43
N TRP A 152 -2.77 -18.37 21.81
CA TRP A 152 -4.20 -18.71 21.80
C TRP A 152 -4.53 -19.58 20.60
N VAL A 153 -5.35 -20.62 20.80
CA VAL A 153 -5.82 -21.47 19.71
C VAL A 153 -7.33 -21.62 19.75
N GLU A 154 -7.98 -21.43 18.60
CA GLU A 154 -9.42 -21.60 18.43
C GLU A 154 -9.90 -22.96 18.96
N GLU A 155 -10.97 -22.94 19.74
CA GLU A 155 -11.57 -24.12 20.35
C GLU A 155 -12.03 -25.12 19.28
N GLY A 156 -11.44 -26.32 19.32
CA GLY A 156 -11.75 -27.40 18.38
C GLY A 156 -10.90 -27.41 17.11
N ALA A 157 -10.00 -26.45 16.93
CA ALA A 157 -8.94 -26.54 15.93
C ALA A 157 -8.00 -27.71 16.20
N ARG A 158 -7.40 -28.25 15.13
CA ARG A 158 -6.38 -29.31 15.24
C ARG A 158 -5.02 -28.68 15.02
N PHE A 159 -4.10 -28.91 15.95
CA PHE A 159 -2.72 -28.46 15.88
C PHE A 159 -1.81 -29.46 16.60
N ASP A 160 -0.51 -29.41 16.33
CA ASP A 160 0.49 -30.12 17.13
C ASP A 160 0.93 -29.20 18.26
N ARG A 161 0.69 -29.61 19.51
CA ARG A 161 1.03 -28.79 20.69
C ARG A 161 2.54 -28.58 20.82
N ARG A 162 3.35 -29.58 20.47
CA ARG A 162 4.80 -29.45 20.58
C ARG A 162 5.28 -28.39 19.60
N ASP A 163 4.75 -28.40 18.38
CA ASP A 163 5.14 -27.41 17.37
C ASP A 163 4.71 -26.00 17.81
N LEU A 164 3.54 -25.82 18.43
CA LEU A 164 3.12 -24.54 19.02
C LEU A 164 4.04 -24.06 20.15
N GLU A 165 4.44 -24.95 21.06
CA GLU A 165 5.38 -24.65 22.15
C GLU A 165 6.76 -24.28 21.61
N GLU A 166 7.27 -25.03 20.62
CA GLU A 166 8.57 -24.78 19.98
C GLU A 166 8.58 -23.45 19.22
N ALA A 167 7.50 -23.10 18.52
CA ALA A 167 7.33 -21.81 17.86
C ALA A 167 7.35 -20.64 18.85
N ALA A 168 6.61 -20.75 19.97
CA ALA A 168 6.59 -19.71 20.99
C ALA A 168 7.96 -19.52 21.65
N ASP A 169 8.65 -20.62 21.99
CA ASP A 169 10.00 -20.58 22.55
C ASP A 169 11.03 -20.04 21.55
N LEU A 170 10.83 -20.26 20.24
CA LEU A 170 11.63 -19.66 19.17
C LEU A 170 11.38 -18.16 19.09
N PHE A 171 10.11 -17.73 19.06
CA PHE A 171 9.75 -16.32 19.06
C PHE A 171 10.36 -15.57 20.25
N GLU A 172 10.23 -16.10 21.46
CA GLU A 172 10.77 -15.52 22.69
C GLU A 172 12.30 -15.36 22.64
N ARG A 173 13.01 -16.34 22.05
CA ARG A 173 14.46 -16.38 22.02
C ARG A 173 15.06 -15.57 20.87
N GLU A 174 14.33 -15.45 19.76
CA GLU A 174 14.85 -14.97 18.48
C GLU A 174 14.02 -13.82 17.92
N THR A 175 12.77 -14.06 17.51
CA THR A 175 11.93 -13.04 16.87
C THR A 175 11.73 -11.79 17.73
N TYR A 176 11.33 -11.97 19.00
CA TYR A 176 11.08 -10.87 19.91
C TYR A 176 12.30 -9.95 20.09
N PRO A 177 13.50 -10.45 20.49
CA PRO A 177 14.67 -9.58 20.61
C PRO A 177 15.20 -9.05 19.27
N THR A 178 15.12 -9.81 18.17
CA THR A 178 15.61 -9.36 16.85
C THR A 178 14.78 -8.21 16.32
N ASN A 179 13.44 -8.35 16.30
CA ASN A 179 12.56 -7.29 15.83
C ASN A 179 12.70 -6.04 16.69
N ARG A 180 12.72 -6.18 18.03
CA ARG A 180 12.86 -5.01 18.89
C ARG A 180 14.21 -4.31 18.75
N ALA A 181 15.28 -5.08 18.53
CA ALA A 181 16.60 -4.50 18.31
C ALA A 181 16.68 -3.71 17.00
N PHE A 182 15.93 -4.12 15.98
CA PHE A 182 15.97 -3.50 14.67
C PHE A 182 14.90 -2.40 14.49
N PHE A 183 13.64 -2.70 14.78
CA PHE A 183 12.51 -1.84 14.44
C PHE A 183 12.00 -0.95 15.59
N GLY A 184 12.43 -1.19 16.83
CA GLY A 184 12.01 -0.39 17.99
C GLY A 184 11.24 -1.18 19.03
N SER A 185 10.16 -0.63 19.58
CA SER A 185 9.35 -1.32 20.59
C SER A 185 7.88 -1.19 20.27
N GLU A 186 7.14 -2.24 20.54
CA GLU A 186 5.69 -2.25 20.66
C GLU A 186 5.22 -1.39 21.84
N TRP A 187 3.92 -1.11 21.89
CA TRP A 187 3.31 -0.55 23.09
C TRP A 187 3.28 -1.58 24.22
N THR A 188 4.13 -1.40 25.22
CA THR A 188 4.18 -2.29 26.40
C THR A 188 4.13 -1.47 27.70
N PRO A 189 3.22 -1.76 28.65
CA PRO A 189 2.35 -2.93 28.73
C PRO A 189 1.00 -2.76 28.01
N GLY A 190 0.90 -1.85 27.02
CA GLY A 190 -0.23 -1.86 26.12
C GLY A 190 -1.58 -1.32 26.63
N VAL A 191 -2.61 -1.54 25.81
CA VAL A 191 -4.00 -1.18 26.03
C VAL A 191 -4.58 -1.91 27.24
N ASP A 192 -4.17 -3.16 27.51
CA ASP A 192 -4.72 -3.97 28.60
C ASP A 192 -3.84 -4.02 29.86
N ASN A 193 -2.75 -3.25 29.87
CA ASN A 193 -1.73 -3.23 30.90
C ASN A 193 -1.05 -4.61 31.13
N ASP A 194 -1.06 -5.51 30.14
CA ASP A 194 -0.28 -6.75 30.10
C ASP A 194 0.99 -6.59 29.22
N PRO A 195 2.21 -6.91 29.70
CA PRO A 195 3.39 -6.95 28.82
C PRO A 195 3.41 -8.12 27.82
N HIS A 196 2.41 -8.99 27.80
CA HIS A 196 2.36 -10.14 26.88
C HIS A 196 1.61 -9.80 25.59
N LEU A 197 2.25 -10.11 24.46
CA LEU A 197 1.63 -10.12 23.14
C LEU A 197 0.73 -11.35 22.99
N SER A 198 -0.43 -11.19 22.34
CA SER A 198 -1.32 -12.32 22.04
C SER A 198 -1.24 -12.75 20.58
N ILE A 199 -0.97 -14.04 20.35
CA ILE A 199 -0.98 -14.64 19.01
C ILE A 199 -2.19 -15.57 18.91
N LEU A 200 -3.20 -15.16 18.13
CA LEU A 200 -4.43 -15.92 17.95
C LEU A 200 -4.37 -16.82 16.71
N HIS A 201 -4.44 -18.13 16.94
CA HIS A 201 -4.51 -19.14 15.88
C HIS A 201 -5.97 -19.49 15.60
N ALA A 202 -6.49 -19.07 14.45
CA ALA A 202 -7.90 -19.22 14.10
C ALA A 202 -8.11 -19.67 12.65
N ARG A 203 -9.29 -20.23 12.38
CA ARG A 203 -9.75 -20.62 11.04
C ARG A 203 -10.71 -19.60 10.47
N GLY A 204 -10.94 -19.65 9.16
CA GLY A 204 -11.91 -18.79 8.48
C GLY A 204 -11.46 -17.34 8.36
N LEU A 205 -10.16 -17.04 8.47
CA LEU A 205 -9.60 -15.70 8.34
C LEU A 205 -9.46 -15.24 6.87
N GLY A 206 -9.73 -16.10 5.91
CA GLY A 206 -9.53 -15.86 4.47
C GLY A 206 -8.64 -16.94 3.86
N ASN A 207 -8.55 -16.99 2.54
CA ASN A 207 -7.66 -17.87 1.81
C ASN A 207 -6.43 -17.13 1.27
N SER A 208 -6.47 -15.79 1.23
CA SER A 208 -5.36 -14.96 0.74
C SER A 208 -4.32 -14.61 1.81
N VAL A 209 -4.60 -14.89 3.08
CA VAL A 209 -3.80 -14.41 4.21
C VAL A 209 -3.20 -15.54 5.06
N ALA A 210 -1.93 -15.40 5.42
CA ALA A 210 -1.24 -16.30 6.35
C ALA A 210 -1.38 -15.83 7.81
N GLY A 211 -1.33 -14.52 8.03
CA GLY A 211 -1.60 -13.83 9.27
C GLY A 211 -1.91 -12.35 9.00
N TYR A 212 -2.46 -11.66 9.98
CA TYR A 212 -2.66 -10.22 9.90
C TYR A 212 -2.57 -9.57 11.28
N TYR A 213 -2.14 -8.33 11.32
CA TYR A 213 -2.23 -7.42 12.45
C TYR A 213 -3.46 -6.51 12.30
N SER A 214 -4.11 -6.15 13.40
CA SER A 214 -5.21 -5.19 13.39
C SER A 214 -4.99 -4.14 14.48
N SER A 215 -4.79 -2.89 14.06
CA SER A 215 -4.62 -1.79 15.02
C SER A 215 -5.86 -1.54 15.88
N ALA A 216 -7.04 -2.04 15.45
CA ALA A 216 -8.27 -1.93 16.21
C ALA A 216 -8.13 -2.50 17.63
N ASP A 217 -7.35 -3.58 17.78
CA ASP A 217 -7.14 -4.27 19.05
C ASP A 217 -6.33 -3.44 20.07
N GLU A 218 -5.61 -2.41 19.61
CA GLU A 218 -4.84 -1.47 20.43
C GLU A 218 -5.72 -0.39 21.10
N PHE A 219 -7.05 -0.43 20.89
CA PHE A 219 -7.97 0.55 21.45
C PHE A 219 -8.91 -0.08 22.47
N VAL A 220 -9.34 0.70 23.46
CA VAL A 220 -10.40 0.27 24.38
C VAL A 220 -11.71 0.03 23.62
N SER A 221 -12.52 -0.90 24.09
CA SER A 221 -13.75 -1.33 23.43
C SER A 221 -14.79 -0.20 23.33
N ALA A 222 -14.66 0.84 24.15
CA ALA A 222 -15.50 2.04 24.05
C ALA A 222 -15.22 2.87 22.79
N VAL A 223 -13.99 2.80 22.26
CA VAL A 223 -13.55 3.48 21.03
C VAL A 223 -13.81 2.59 19.82
N ARG A 224 -13.44 1.31 19.90
CA ARG A 224 -13.61 0.29 18.85
C ARG A 224 -14.34 -0.93 19.43
N ASP A 225 -15.63 -1.09 19.11
CA ASP A 225 -16.48 -2.15 19.68
C ASP A 225 -16.01 -3.57 19.29
N ASP A 226 -15.24 -3.70 18.22
CA ASP A 226 -14.63 -4.91 17.67
C ASP A 226 -13.17 -5.11 18.11
N SER A 227 -12.65 -4.25 18.99
CA SER A 227 -11.36 -4.43 19.62
C SER A 227 -11.37 -5.62 20.59
N ASN A 228 -10.32 -6.43 20.54
CA ASN A 228 -10.02 -7.40 21.58
C ASN A 228 -9.33 -6.79 22.79
N GLU A 229 -8.96 -5.51 22.78
CA GLU A 229 -8.23 -4.83 23.86
C GLU A 229 -6.97 -5.63 24.25
N MET A 230 -6.09 -5.92 23.29
CA MET A 230 -4.80 -6.60 23.50
C MET A 230 -3.83 -6.23 22.39
N GLU A 231 -2.53 -6.15 22.70
CA GLU A 231 -1.49 -6.15 21.66
C GLU A 231 -1.46 -7.54 21.03
N MET A 232 -2.07 -7.68 19.84
CA MET A 232 -2.25 -8.98 19.23
C MET A 232 -2.17 -9.01 17.72
N PHE A 233 -1.94 -10.21 17.19
CA PHE A 233 -2.07 -10.51 15.77
C PHE A 233 -2.59 -11.93 15.56
N TYR A 234 -3.06 -12.18 14.34
CA TYR A 234 -3.85 -13.35 13.98
C TYR A 234 -3.05 -14.24 13.04
N ILE A 235 -3.16 -15.56 13.22
CA ILE A 235 -2.54 -16.56 12.37
C ILE A 235 -3.59 -17.52 11.84
N ASN A 236 -3.63 -17.64 10.51
CA ASN A 236 -4.56 -18.50 9.82
C ASN A 236 -4.03 -19.93 9.71
N ILE A 237 -4.43 -20.77 10.65
CA ILE A 237 -3.98 -22.17 10.72
C ILE A 237 -4.49 -23.06 9.58
N GLU A 238 -5.30 -22.54 8.66
CA GLU A 238 -5.69 -23.25 7.43
C GLU A 238 -4.67 -23.03 6.30
N ASN A 239 -3.85 -21.97 6.38
CA ASN A 239 -2.93 -21.56 5.33
C ASN A 239 -1.44 -21.77 5.67
N VAL A 240 -1.11 -22.01 6.94
CA VAL A 240 0.28 -22.22 7.41
C VAL A 240 0.41 -23.49 8.24
N ASN A 241 1.62 -24.05 8.29
CA ASN A 241 1.94 -25.11 9.26
C ASN A 241 2.71 -24.49 10.43
N ILE A 242 2.16 -24.62 11.63
CA ILE A 242 2.79 -24.09 12.85
C ILE A 242 4.23 -24.60 12.96
N ASN A 243 5.14 -23.69 13.31
CA ASN A 243 6.57 -23.91 13.49
C ASN A 243 7.39 -24.22 12.23
N ASP A 244 6.81 -24.15 11.02
CA ASP A 244 7.62 -24.12 9.81
C ASP A 244 8.30 -22.75 9.62
N SER A 245 9.24 -22.67 8.67
CA SER A 245 10.03 -21.45 8.46
C SER A 245 9.15 -20.27 8.02
N PHE A 246 8.13 -20.53 7.20
CA PHE A 246 7.25 -19.49 6.69
C PHE A 246 6.34 -18.98 7.80
N TYR A 247 5.74 -19.86 8.60
CA TYR A 247 4.95 -19.52 9.78
C TYR A 247 5.74 -18.62 10.74
N ASN A 248 6.99 -18.98 11.07
CA ASN A 248 7.80 -18.17 11.98
C ASN A 248 8.21 -16.82 11.35
N GLY A 249 8.35 -16.78 10.02
CA GLY A 249 8.46 -15.54 9.25
C GLY A 249 7.22 -14.67 9.44
N VAL A 250 6.02 -15.21 9.24
CA VAL A 250 4.76 -14.48 9.45
C VAL A 250 4.67 -13.92 10.87
N LEU A 251 5.09 -14.65 11.90
CA LEU A 251 5.14 -14.07 13.26
C LEU A 251 6.06 -12.85 13.35
N ALA A 252 7.19 -12.87 12.65
CA ALA A 252 8.12 -11.73 12.60
C ALA A 252 7.55 -10.55 11.80
N HIS A 253 6.83 -10.83 10.72
CA HIS A 253 6.12 -9.86 9.90
C HIS A 253 5.05 -9.14 10.73
N GLU A 254 4.10 -9.86 11.32
CA GLU A 254 3.01 -9.24 12.09
C GLU A 254 3.51 -8.51 13.34
N PHE A 255 4.58 -9.00 13.97
CA PHE A 255 5.18 -8.28 15.09
C PHE A 255 5.87 -6.98 14.65
N GLN A 256 6.37 -6.91 13.41
CA GLN A 256 6.91 -5.66 12.88
C GLN A 256 5.81 -4.61 12.72
N HIS A 257 4.64 -4.96 12.18
CA HIS A 257 3.47 -4.06 12.09
C HIS A 257 3.09 -3.45 13.44
N MET A 258 2.99 -4.27 14.48
CA MET A 258 2.68 -3.82 15.85
C MET A 258 3.73 -2.86 16.41
N ILE A 259 5.03 -3.16 16.20
CA ILE A 259 6.10 -2.24 16.58
C ILE A 259 5.97 -0.94 15.79
N HIS A 260 5.74 -1.02 14.49
CA HIS A 260 5.67 0.14 13.62
C HIS A 260 4.53 1.06 14.04
N TRP A 261 3.33 0.51 14.23
CA TRP A 261 2.16 1.25 14.70
C TRP A 261 2.38 2.02 16.01
N TYR A 262 3.29 1.57 16.89
CA TYR A 262 3.61 2.35 18.08
C TYR A 262 4.58 3.51 17.83
N ASN A 263 5.47 3.36 16.84
CA ASN A 263 6.57 4.29 16.60
C ASN A 263 6.28 5.30 15.49
N ASP A 264 5.63 4.87 14.41
CA ASP A 264 5.22 5.69 13.26
C ASP A 264 3.98 5.06 12.60
N ARG A 265 2.82 5.72 12.74
CA ARG A 265 1.51 5.11 12.41
C ARG A 265 1.05 5.33 10.98
N ASN A 266 1.44 6.45 10.41
CA ASN A 266 0.94 6.91 9.11
C ASN A 266 1.99 6.76 8.01
N GLU A 267 3.04 5.96 8.23
CA GLU A 267 3.98 5.58 7.18
C GLU A 267 3.21 4.92 6.01
N GLU A 268 3.62 5.22 4.77
CA GLU A 268 2.93 4.69 3.61
C GLU A 268 3.08 3.17 3.53
N THR A 269 1.98 2.50 3.19
CA THR A 269 1.86 1.03 3.16
C THR A 269 3.07 0.33 2.52
N TRP A 270 3.60 0.84 1.40
CA TRP A 270 4.69 0.18 0.68
C TRP A 270 5.99 0.03 1.50
N LEU A 271 6.30 1.04 2.31
CA LEU A 271 7.52 1.08 3.09
C LEU A 271 7.33 0.27 4.38
N ASN A 272 6.16 0.37 5.00
CA ASN A 272 5.78 -0.47 6.13
C ASN A 272 5.82 -1.98 5.78
N GLU A 273 5.16 -2.38 4.68
CA GLU A 273 5.18 -3.77 4.22
C GLU A 273 6.57 -4.23 3.79
N GLY A 274 7.37 -3.33 3.19
CA GLY A 274 8.77 -3.59 2.93
C GLY A 274 9.58 -3.93 4.20
N PHE A 275 9.35 -3.21 5.30
CA PHE A 275 9.97 -3.50 6.59
C PHE A 275 9.46 -4.79 7.22
N SER A 276 8.18 -5.11 7.06
CA SER A 276 7.59 -6.37 7.52
C SER A 276 8.20 -7.58 6.81
N GLU A 277 8.37 -7.52 5.48
CA GLU A 277 9.09 -8.54 4.71
C GLU A 277 10.58 -8.61 5.12
N LEU A 278 11.21 -7.45 5.34
CA LEU A 278 12.59 -7.40 5.84
C LEU A 278 12.72 -8.04 7.23
N ALA A 279 11.70 -7.95 8.09
CA ALA A 279 11.70 -8.59 9.41
C ALA A 279 11.77 -10.13 9.30
N MET A 280 11.09 -10.71 8.31
CA MET A 280 11.18 -12.15 8.03
C MET A 280 12.63 -12.54 7.67
N TYR A 281 13.27 -11.79 6.77
CA TYR A 281 14.66 -12.01 6.38
C TYR A 281 15.64 -11.85 7.56
N LEU A 282 15.51 -10.80 8.35
CA LEU A 282 16.40 -10.52 9.49
C LEU A 282 16.35 -11.62 10.56
N ASN A 283 15.24 -12.33 10.66
CA ASN A 283 15.08 -13.50 11.52
C ASN A 283 15.49 -14.83 10.84
N GLY A 284 16.03 -14.77 9.62
CA GLY A 284 16.49 -15.96 8.90
C GLY A 284 15.37 -16.84 8.33
N PHE A 285 14.18 -16.28 8.16
CA PHE A 285 13.00 -17.00 7.64
C PHE A 285 12.79 -16.76 6.14
N ASP A 286 11.86 -17.53 5.57
CA ASP A 286 11.48 -17.47 4.16
C ASP A 286 10.49 -16.32 3.93
N VAL A 287 10.78 -15.45 2.95
CA VAL A 287 10.00 -14.24 2.59
C VAL A 287 8.86 -14.53 1.58
N GLY A 288 8.51 -15.79 1.33
CA GLY A 288 7.28 -16.16 0.62
C GLY A 288 7.27 -16.00 -0.91
N GLY A 289 8.34 -15.46 -1.51
CA GLY A 289 8.54 -15.43 -2.97
C GLY A 289 7.92 -14.23 -3.71
N SER A 290 7.52 -13.19 -2.98
CA SER A 290 6.96 -11.94 -3.55
C SER A 290 7.94 -11.21 -4.49
N ASP A 291 9.25 -11.34 -4.24
CA ASP A 291 10.33 -10.87 -5.11
C ASP A 291 10.24 -11.46 -6.53
N TRP A 292 9.85 -12.73 -6.64
CA TRP A 292 9.62 -13.39 -7.93
C TRP A 292 8.44 -12.78 -8.68
N VAL A 293 7.36 -12.47 -7.96
CA VAL A 293 6.17 -11.83 -8.55
C VAL A 293 6.53 -10.45 -9.09
N PHE A 294 7.23 -9.63 -8.29
CA PHE A 294 7.68 -8.31 -8.72
C PHE A 294 8.62 -8.36 -9.93
N ALA A 295 9.56 -9.31 -9.95
CA ALA A 295 10.45 -9.49 -11.10
C ALA A 295 9.68 -9.78 -12.40
N MET A 296 8.50 -10.41 -12.34
CA MET A 296 7.62 -10.59 -13.49
C MET A 296 6.78 -9.37 -13.84
N THR A 297 6.59 -8.42 -12.93
CA THR A 297 5.76 -7.23 -13.12
C THR A 297 6.49 -5.98 -12.65
N PRO A 298 7.66 -5.64 -13.24
CA PRO A 298 8.48 -4.52 -12.77
C PRO A 298 7.85 -3.14 -12.99
N ASP A 299 6.82 -3.03 -13.85
CA ASP A 299 5.95 -1.85 -13.94
C ASP A 299 4.92 -1.80 -12.79
N THR A 300 5.29 -2.30 -11.61
CA THR A 300 4.51 -2.11 -10.37
C THR A 300 4.99 -0.81 -9.73
N GLN A 301 4.06 0.12 -9.48
CA GLN A 301 4.35 1.36 -8.77
C GLN A 301 4.82 1.05 -7.35
N LEU A 302 6.06 1.40 -7.03
CA LEU A 302 6.66 1.13 -5.72
C LEU A 302 5.85 1.79 -4.59
N ASN A 303 5.49 3.07 -4.75
CA ASN A 303 4.85 3.88 -3.71
C ASN A 303 3.31 3.90 -3.79
N SER A 304 2.69 2.77 -4.13
CA SER A 304 1.24 2.61 -4.11
C SER A 304 0.88 1.18 -3.75
N TRP A 305 -0.31 0.99 -3.17
CA TRP A 305 -0.84 -0.34 -2.86
C TRP A 305 -2.16 -0.57 -3.60
N PRO A 306 -2.39 -1.76 -4.20
CA PRO A 306 -3.64 -2.08 -4.86
C PRO A 306 -4.68 -2.61 -3.86
N GLU A 307 -5.95 -2.40 -4.17
CA GLU A 307 -7.05 -3.05 -3.46
C GLU A 307 -7.29 -4.49 -3.92
N GLY A 308 -7.77 -5.30 -2.98
CA GLY A 308 -8.38 -6.59 -3.23
C GLY A 308 -7.49 -7.78 -2.85
N PRO A 309 -8.11 -8.92 -2.49
CA PRO A 309 -7.39 -10.07 -1.96
C PRO A 309 -6.29 -10.57 -2.91
N GLY A 310 -5.05 -10.60 -2.42
CA GLY A 310 -3.88 -11.09 -3.15
C GLY A 310 -3.42 -10.20 -4.32
N ALA A 311 -3.97 -8.99 -4.48
CA ALA A 311 -3.58 -8.08 -5.56
C ALA A 311 -2.17 -7.51 -5.39
N ALA A 312 -1.67 -7.44 -4.16
CA ALA A 312 -0.44 -6.75 -3.78
C ALA A 312 0.85 -7.59 -3.87
N GLY A 313 0.81 -8.82 -4.41
CA GLY A 313 1.98 -9.72 -4.40
C GLY A 313 3.26 -9.11 -5.02
N ALA A 314 3.11 -8.33 -6.09
CA ALA A 314 4.24 -7.59 -6.68
C ALA A 314 4.69 -6.39 -5.82
N ASN A 315 3.77 -5.75 -5.10
CA ASN A 315 4.06 -4.61 -4.24
C ASN A 315 4.85 -5.05 -2.99
N TYR A 316 4.50 -6.20 -2.39
CA TYR A 316 5.31 -6.84 -1.35
C TYR A 316 6.75 -7.07 -1.83
N GLY A 317 6.90 -7.65 -3.03
CA GLY A 317 8.22 -7.89 -3.63
C GLY A 317 9.00 -6.60 -3.89
N ALA A 318 8.34 -5.55 -4.38
CA ALA A 318 8.95 -4.25 -4.62
C ALA A 318 9.43 -3.60 -3.32
N GLY A 319 8.57 -3.54 -2.31
CA GLY A 319 8.89 -2.98 -0.98
C GLY A 319 10.02 -3.75 -0.28
N TYR A 320 9.96 -5.09 -0.32
CA TYR A 320 11.02 -5.95 0.21
C TYR A 320 12.36 -5.69 -0.48
N LEU A 321 12.41 -5.74 -1.82
CA LEU A 321 13.67 -5.55 -2.55
C LEU A 321 14.23 -4.15 -2.36
N PHE A 322 13.40 -3.11 -2.28
CA PHE A 322 13.85 -1.75 -2.04
C PHE A 322 14.45 -1.58 -0.63
N THR A 323 13.74 -2.00 0.41
CA THR A 323 14.21 -1.89 1.81
C THR A 323 15.43 -2.77 2.06
N PHE A 324 15.49 -3.96 1.44
CA PHE A 324 16.66 -4.82 1.45
C PHE A 324 17.86 -4.15 0.76
N TYR A 325 17.65 -3.58 -0.43
CA TYR A 325 18.70 -2.87 -1.17
C TYR A 325 19.24 -1.70 -0.34
N PHE A 326 18.37 -0.95 0.34
CA PHE A 326 18.77 0.10 1.28
C PHE A 326 19.64 -0.44 2.42
N LEU A 327 19.23 -1.56 3.04
CA LEU A 327 20.00 -2.25 4.08
C LEU A 327 21.39 -2.69 3.57
N ASP A 328 21.47 -3.29 2.39
CA ASP A 328 22.74 -3.79 1.87
C ASP A 328 23.67 -2.65 1.43
N ARG A 329 23.11 -1.53 0.94
CA ARG A 329 23.89 -0.36 0.52
C ARG A 329 24.41 0.46 1.69
N PHE A 330 23.57 0.72 2.69
CA PHE A 330 23.87 1.70 3.75
C PHE A 330 24.05 1.07 5.15
N GLY A 331 23.68 -0.21 5.29
CA GLY A 331 23.85 -0.97 6.52
C GLY A 331 22.74 -0.75 7.54
N PRO A 332 22.74 -1.55 8.62
CA PRO A 332 21.63 -1.61 9.57
C PRO A 332 21.36 -0.27 10.27
N ALA A 333 22.40 0.49 10.62
CA ALA A 333 22.21 1.76 11.32
C ALA A 333 21.44 2.80 10.47
N ALA A 334 21.63 2.79 9.16
CA ALA A 334 20.89 3.64 8.24
C ALA A 334 19.44 3.17 8.13
N THR A 335 19.21 1.87 7.95
CA THR A 335 17.85 1.31 7.85
C THR A 335 17.05 1.53 9.13
N GLN A 336 17.68 1.38 10.30
CA GLN A 336 17.05 1.69 11.59
C GLN A 336 16.69 3.17 11.72
N ALA A 337 17.50 4.07 11.15
CA ALA A 337 17.17 5.49 11.11
C ALA A 337 15.97 5.76 10.20
N LEU A 338 15.88 5.05 9.07
CA LEU A 338 14.73 5.12 8.16
C LEU A 338 13.44 4.62 8.83
N VAL A 339 13.49 3.46 9.48
CA VAL A 339 12.35 2.89 10.23
C VAL A 339 11.84 3.84 11.33
N ALA A 340 12.72 4.62 11.95
CA ALA A 340 12.36 5.51 13.06
C ALA A 340 12.08 6.96 12.60
N HIS A 341 12.09 7.22 11.30
CA HIS A 341 11.95 8.57 10.76
C HIS A 341 10.47 9.00 10.79
N PRO A 342 10.14 10.22 11.22
CA PRO A 342 8.73 10.66 11.35
C PRO A 342 8.12 11.24 10.06
N ASP A 343 8.92 11.44 9.02
CA ASP A 343 8.41 11.75 7.69
C ASP A 343 8.12 10.44 6.97
N ASN A 344 7.23 10.46 5.97
CA ASN A 344 6.78 9.24 5.31
C ASN A 344 7.43 9.04 3.94
N SER A 345 7.46 7.79 3.47
CA SER A 345 7.72 7.41 2.09
C SER A 345 9.06 7.95 1.58
N PHE A 346 9.12 8.49 0.36
CA PHE A 346 10.37 9.01 -0.17
C PHE A 346 10.92 10.23 0.59
N ALA A 347 10.11 10.94 1.38
CA ALA A 347 10.61 12.04 2.20
C ALA A 347 11.54 11.55 3.32
N SER A 348 11.23 10.43 3.97
CA SER A 348 12.16 9.81 4.95
C SER A 348 13.40 9.25 4.29
N VAL A 349 13.28 8.65 3.10
CA VAL A 349 14.42 8.15 2.33
C VAL A 349 15.38 9.29 2.00
N GLU A 350 14.86 10.41 1.48
CA GLU A 350 15.67 11.60 1.16
C GLU A 350 16.35 12.16 2.42
N ALA A 351 15.60 12.36 3.51
CA ALA A 351 16.13 12.89 4.76
C ALA A 351 17.26 12.03 5.33
N VAL A 352 17.08 10.70 5.37
CA VAL A 352 18.11 9.79 5.87
C VAL A 352 19.35 9.79 4.97
N LEU A 353 19.19 9.82 3.65
CA LEU A 353 20.32 9.90 2.72
C LEU A 353 21.11 11.21 2.88
N GLU A 354 20.42 12.33 3.13
CA GLU A 354 21.03 13.62 3.43
C GLU A 354 21.79 13.59 4.77
N GLU A 355 21.17 13.06 5.83
CA GLU A 355 21.77 12.96 7.17
C GLU A 355 23.03 12.10 7.18
N LEU A 356 23.04 11.02 6.39
CA LEU A 356 24.20 10.16 6.19
C LEU A 356 25.31 10.83 5.36
N GLY A 357 25.01 11.96 4.69
CA GLY A 357 25.95 12.69 3.85
C GLY A 357 26.38 11.89 2.61
N THR A 358 25.48 11.06 2.09
CA THR A 358 25.76 10.20 0.92
C THR A 358 25.99 11.02 -0.35
N GLY A 359 25.38 12.21 -0.43
CA GLY A 359 25.35 13.04 -1.63
C GLY A 359 24.41 12.49 -2.72
N LEU A 360 23.57 11.50 -2.38
CA LEU A 360 22.52 10.94 -3.23
C LEU A 360 21.17 11.51 -2.78
N GLY A 361 20.29 11.80 -3.73
CA GLY A 361 18.86 11.92 -3.45
C GLY A 361 18.12 10.59 -3.66
N TYR A 362 16.84 10.53 -3.31
CA TYR A 362 16.02 9.33 -3.48
C TYR A 362 15.94 8.90 -4.95
N GLU A 363 15.88 9.84 -5.90
CA GLU A 363 15.87 9.53 -7.35
C GLU A 363 17.15 8.84 -7.81
N ASP A 364 18.30 9.21 -7.23
CA ASP A 364 19.58 8.56 -7.54
C ASP A 364 19.62 7.14 -6.97
N LEU A 365 19.11 6.95 -5.75
CA LEU A 365 18.98 5.62 -5.16
C LEU A 365 18.03 4.74 -5.97
N PHE A 366 16.89 5.28 -6.40
CA PHE A 366 15.91 4.58 -7.22
C PHE A 366 16.49 4.18 -8.58
N ALA A 367 17.27 5.07 -9.21
CA ALA A 367 17.97 4.76 -10.45
C ALA A 367 19.02 3.65 -10.32
N ASP A 368 19.74 3.62 -9.20
CA ASP A 368 20.66 2.53 -8.90
C ASP A 368 19.91 1.22 -8.63
N TRP A 369 18.79 1.27 -7.90
CA TRP A 369 17.96 0.10 -7.57
C TRP A 369 17.35 -0.56 -8.81
N ILE A 370 16.84 0.22 -9.76
CA ILE A 370 16.34 -0.29 -11.06
C ILE A 370 17.42 -1.10 -11.78
N VAL A 371 18.64 -0.60 -11.80
CA VAL A 371 19.75 -1.28 -12.48
C VAL A 371 20.24 -2.48 -11.65
N ALA A 372 20.21 -2.40 -10.33
CA ALA A 372 20.50 -3.54 -9.45
C ALA A 372 19.53 -4.70 -9.68
N ASN A 373 18.23 -4.42 -9.87
CA ASN A 373 17.22 -5.42 -10.22
C ASN A 373 17.51 -6.10 -11.56
N LEU A 374 18.03 -5.36 -12.54
CA LEU A 374 18.38 -5.91 -13.85
C LEU A 374 19.68 -6.73 -13.84
N LEU A 375 20.71 -6.21 -13.16
CA LEU A 375 22.08 -6.74 -13.26
C LEU A 375 22.41 -7.78 -12.19
N ASP A 376 21.92 -7.59 -10.97
CA ASP A 376 22.26 -8.38 -9.79
C ASP A 376 23.77 -8.70 -9.68
N ASP A 377 24.62 -7.69 -9.91
CA ASP A 377 26.07 -7.82 -9.90
C ASP A 377 26.72 -6.80 -8.96
N PRO A 378 26.96 -7.16 -7.69
CA PRO A 378 27.60 -6.27 -6.71
C PRO A 378 29.11 -6.07 -6.98
N SER A 379 29.69 -6.67 -8.02
CA SER A 379 31.08 -6.42 -8.41
C SER A 379 31.26 -5.18 -9.30
N LEU A 380 30.17 -4.63 -9.82
CA LEU A 380 30.17 -3.43 -10.66
C LEU A 380 30.20 -2.15 -9.82
N GLU A 381 30.99 -1.17 -10.30
CA GLU A 381 31.21 0.12 -9.64
C GLU A 381 31.59 -0.02 -8.15
N ASP A 382 30.83 0.62 -7.25
CA ASP A 382 30.99 0.50 -5.80
C ASP A 382 30.02 -0.53 -5.18
N GLY A 383 29.54 -1.48 -5.99
CA GLY A 383 28.56 -2.50 -5.62
C GLY A 383 27.11 -2.03 -5.64
N ARG A 384 26.83 -0.89 -6.28
CA ARG A 384 25.47 -0.33 -6.42
C ARG A 384 24.54 -1.09 -7.35
N TYR A 385 25.07 -1.95 -8.23
CA TYR A 385 24.26 -2.62 -9.25
C TYR A 385 24.02 -4.10 -8.97
N GLY A 386 23.94 -4.47 -7.69
CA GLY A 386 23.49 -5.80 -7.30
C GLY A 386 23.31 -5.98 -5.81
N TYR A 387 22.91 -7.19 -5.44
CA TYR A 387 22.64 -7.60 -4.07
C TYR A 387 23.76 -8.52 -3.58
N LYS A 388 24.29 -8.29 -2.37
CA LYS A 388 25.41 -9.07 -1.83
C LYS A 388 24.96 -10.34 -1.12
N GLU A 389 23.80 -10.29 -0.50
CA GLU A 389 23.32 -11.31 0.44
C GLU A 389 22.18 -12.17 -0.13
N ILE A 390 21.48 -11.68 -1.18
CA ILE A 390 20.44 -12.42 -1.91
C ILE A 390 20.80 -12.55 -3.38
N THR A 391 20.14 -13.48 -4.08
CA THR A 391 20.25 -13.64 -5.53
C THR A 391 18.86 -13.50 -6.12
N LEU A 392 18.73 -12.62 -7.10
CA LEU A 392 17.44 -12.30 -7.69
C LEU A 392 17.05 -13.22 -8.85
N PRO A 393 15.75 -13.42 -9.08
CA PRO A 393 15.26 -13.93 -10.35
C PRO A 393 15.51 -12.91 -11.48
N SER A 394 15.49 -13.38 -12.73
CA SER A 394 15.59 -12.49 -13.88
C SER A 394 14.32 -11.65 -14.03
N PHE A 395 14.49 -10.34 -14.14
CA PHE A 395 13.40 -9.39 -14.35
C PHE A 395 12.81 -9.49 -15.76
N LYS A 396 11.50 -9.30 -15.87
CA LYS A 396 10.76 -9.31 -17.13
C LYS A 396 11.24 -8.18 -18.03
N ILE A 397 11.63 -8.54 -19.25
CA ILE A 397 11.85 -7.62 -20.35
C ILE A 397 10.51 -7.32 -21.01
N GLU A 398 10.12 -6.05 -21.08
CA GLU A 398 8.84 -5.62 -21.64
C GLU A 398 8.83 -5.75 -23.17
N ALA A 399 9.92 -5.35 -23.82
CA ALA A 399 10.07 -5.53 -25.26
C ALA A 399 11.51 -5.91 -25.63
N THR A 400 11.65 -6.76 -26.65
CA THR A 400 12.95 -7.14 -27.22
C THR A 400 12.98 -6.83 -28.70
N TYR A 401 14.04 -6.18 -29.16
CA TYR A 401 14.26 -5.83 -30.57
C TYR A 401 15.61 -6.34 -31.07
N SER A 402 15.67 -6.67 -32.36
CA SER A 402 16.85 -7.16 -33.06
C SER A 402 17.05 -6.45 -34.39
N ASP A 403 18.16 -6.71 -35.09
CA ASP A 403 18.49 -6.07 -36.37
C ASP A 403 17.35 -6.09 -37.41
N SER A 404 16.47 -7.11 -37.38
CA SER A 404 15.35 -7.19 -38.32
C SER A 404 14.16 -6.30 -37.98
N ASP A 405 14.10 -5.78 -36.75
CA ASP A 405 12.97 -5.01 -36.24
C ASP A 405 13.15 -3.50 -36.47
N TYR A 406 14.40 -3.02 -36.60
CA TYR A 406 14.68 -1.61 -36.79
C TYR A 406 14.31 -1.11 -38.21
N PRO A 407 13.73 0.11 -38.35
CA PRO A 407 13.39 1.03 -37.27
C PRO A 407 12.11 0.66 -36.53
N VAL A 408 12.10 0.91 -35.22
CA VAL A 408 10.97 0.71 -34.31
C VAL A 408 10.40 2.05 -33.88
N SER A 409 9.08 2.16 -33.76
CA SER A 409 8.38 3.32 -33.19
C SER A 409 7.19 2.83 -32.37
N VAL A 410 7.19 3.13 -31.08
CA VAL A 410 6.21 2.62 -30.11
C VAL A 410 5.77 3.74 -29.16
N SER A 411 4.49 3.74 -28.81
CA SER A 411 3.95 4.52 -27.68
C SER A 411 3.49 3.55 -26.61
N SER A 412 3.85 3.82 -25.36
CA SER A 412 3.53 2.99 -24.20
C SER A 412 3.19 3.85 -22.97
N THR A 413 2.86 3.19 -21.88
CA THR A 413 2.69 3.77 -20.56
C THR A 413 3.55 3.03 -19.55
N VAL A 414 3.91 3.70 -18.46
CA VAL A 414 4.56 3.12 -17.28
C VAL A 414 3.93 3.75 -16.04
N HIS A 415 3.77 3.00 -14.97
CA HIS A 415 3.36 3.56 -13.68
C HIS A 415 4.47 4.44 -13.09
N GLN A 416 4.09 5.37 -12.22
CA GLN A 416 5.09 6.15 -11.49
C GLN A 416 5.90 5.22 -10.60
N HIS A 417 7.22 5.40 -10.53
CA HIS A 417 8.13 4.51 -9.80
C HIS A 417 7.99 3.00 -10.17
N GLY A 418 7.43 2.69 -11.35
CA GLY A 418 7.54 1.39 -12.02
C GLY A 418 8.59 1.45 -13.14
N THR A 419 8.95 0.30 -13.72
CA THR A 419 9.99 0.23 -14.74
C THR A 419 9.66 -0.68 -15.93
N ASP A 420 9.79 -0.12 -17.13
CA ASP A 420 9.87 -0.87 -18.38
C ASP A 420 11.33 -1.17 -18.74
N TYR A 421 11.66 -2.44 -19.00
CA TYR A 421 12.96 -2.87 -19.53
C TYR A 421 12.84 -3.19 -21.02
N LEU A 422 13.54 -2.43 -21.86
CA LEU A 422 13.57 -2.59 -23.32
C LEU A 422 14.92 -3.14 -23.77
N GLU A 423 14.94 -4.39 -24.25
CA GLU A 423 16.17 -5.06 -24.66
C GLU A 423 16.43 -4.89 -26.16
N LEU A 424 17.64 -4.45 -26.50
CA LEU A 424 18.08 -4.18 -27.86
C LEU A 424 19.26 -5.08 -28.21
N TYR A 425 19.18 -5.74 -29.36
CA TYR A 425 20.30 -6.43 -29.98
C TYR A 425 20.67 -5.76 -31.29
N GLY A 426 21.98 -5.70 -31.58
CA GLY A 426 22.48 -5.30 -32.89
C GLY A 426 23.99 -5.21 -32.95
N ASP A 427 24.54 -5.15 -34.17
CA ASP A 427 26.00 -5.05 -34.43
C ASP A 427 26.46 -3.68 -34.94
N ARG A 428 25.53 -2.71 -34.95
CA ARG A 428 25.73 -1.33 -35.40
C ARG A 428 25.13 -0.34 -34.41
N PRO A 429 25.66 0.89 -34.33
CA PRO A 429 25.10 1.91 -33.46
C PRO A 429 23.64 2.20 -33.79
N LEU A 430 22.84 2.43 -32.74
CA LEU A 430 21.44 2.80 -32.83
C LEU A 430 21.25 4.25 -32.36
N THR A 431 20.24 4.93 -32.89
CA THR A 431 19.76 6.20 -32.34
C THR A 431 18.44 5.96 -31.62
N LEU A 432 18.38 6.31 -30.33
CA LEU A 432 17.16 6.34 -29.53
C LEU A 432 16.62 7.76 -29.49
N ARG A 433 15.36 7.95 -29.89
CA ARG A 433 14.60 9.17 -29.64
C ARG A 433 13.49 8.87 -28.65
N PHE A 434 13.36 9.70 -27.64
CA PHE A 434 12.37 9.53 -26.59
C PHE A 434 11.53 10.80 -26.44
N VAL A 435 10.23 10.61 -26.23
CA VAL A 435 9.27 11.67 -25.92
C VAL A 435 8.37 11.20 -24.80
N GLY A 436 8.54 11.78 -23.60
CA GLY A 436 7.68 11.55 -22.45
C GLY A 436 6.54 12.56 -22.35
N SER A 437 5.58 12.36 -21.46
CA SER A 437 4.65 13.43 -21.09
C SER A 437 5.36 14.46 -20.22
N THR A 438 5.03 15.75 -20.36
CA THR A 438 5.61 16.84 -19.54
C THR A 438 4.86 17.08 -18.24
N GLN A 439 3.57 16.74 -18.22
CA GLN A 439 2.70 16.91 -17.06
C GLN A 439 1.73 15.74 -16.91
N ILE A 440 1.23 15.56 -15.69
CA ILE A 440 0.23 14.54 -15.33
C ILE A 440 -0.77 15.09 -14.32
N GLY A 441 -1.93 14.46 -14.16
CA GLY A 441 -2.89 14.80 -13.11
C GLY A 441 -2.50 14.18 -11.76
N LEU A 442 -2.89 14.83 -10.67
CA LEU A 442 -2.91 14.24 -9.33
C LEU A 442 -4.00 13.18 -9.19
N VAL A 443 -5.16 13.46 -9.79
CA VAL A 443 -6.35 12.60 -9.76
C VAL A 443 -6.99 12.49 -11.15
N ASN A 444 -7.72 11.41 -11.39
CA ASN A 444 -8.36 11.11 -12.68
C ASN A 444 -9.65 11.92 -12.94
N THR A 445 -9.58 13.24 -12.81
CA THR A 445 -10.68 14.15 -13.12
C THR A 445 -10.16 15.52 -13.56
N THR A 446 -11.03 16.37 -14.08
CA THR A 446 -10.73 17.80 -14.23
C THR A 446 -11.55 18.59 -13.23
N ALA A 447 -11.21 19.86 -12.98
CA ALA A 447 -12.09 20.76 -12.24
C ALA A 447 -13.50 20.76 -12.84
N HIS A 448 -14.53 20.86 -12.00
CA HIS A 448 -15.92 20.91 -12.48
C HIS A 448 -16.16 22.21 -13.24
N SER A 449 -15.62 23.32 -12.72
CA SER A 449 -15.52 24.59 -13.43
C SER A 449 -14.12 25.19 -13.23
N GLY A 450 -13.73 26.13 -14.11
CA GLY A 450 -12.43 26.78 -13.99
C GLY A 450 -11.24 25.81 -14.13
N ARG A 451 -10.28 25.91 -13.20
CA ARG A 451 -9.04 25.13 -13.14
C ARG A 451 -8.72 24.63 -11.74
N TYR A 452 -9.05 25.38 -10.69
CA TYR A 452 -8.63 25.09 -9.32
C TYR A 452 -9.70 24.35 -8.55
N VAL A 453 -9.28 23.34 -7.80
CA VAL A 453 -10.13 22.58 -6.89
C VAL A 453 -9.46 22.48 -5.52
N TRP A 454 -10.24 22.16 -4.49
CA TRP A 454 -9.69 21.60 -3.26
C TRP A 454 -9.63 20.09 -3.39
N TRP A 455 -8.50 19.50 -3.06
CA TRP A 455 -8.31 18.05 -2.97
C TRP A 455 -7.85 17.69 -1.56
N SER A 456 -8.33 16.56 -1.08
CA SER A 456 -8.15 16.11 0.30
C SER A 456 -6.75 15.68 0.66
N ASN A 457 -5.88 15.53 -0.33
CA ASN A 457 -4.72 14.65 -0.26
C ASN A 457 -5.13 13.17 -0.19
N ARG A 458 -4.15 12.29 -0.21
CA ARG A 458 -4.28 10.86 0.07
C ARG A 458 -3.24 10.46 1.11
N GLY A 459 -3.54 9.46 1.93
CA GLY A 459 -2.64 8.98 2.96
C GLY A 459 -3.30 7.87 3.78
N ASP A 460 -2.48 6.98 4.31
CA ASP A 460 -2.89 5.94 5.25
C ASP A 460 -2.95 6.53 6.68
N ASP A 461 -3.80 5.98 7.54
CA ASP A 461 -4.05 6.38 8.94
C ASP A 461 -4.15 7.91 9.15
N SER A 462 -4.98 8.58 8.35
CA SER A 462 -5.01 10.05 8.25
C SER A 462 -6.38 10.69 8.55
N ASP A 463 -6.38 11.95 9.00
CA ASP A 463 -7.57 12.78 9.31
C ASP A 463 -7.43 14.20 8.70
N MET A 464 -7.77 14.34 7.41
CA MET A 464 -7.67 15.58 6.66
C MET A 464 -8.95 16.41 6.79
N MET A 465 -8.81 17.71 7.04
CA MET A 465 -9.93 18.62 7.28
C MET A 465 -9.88 19.87 6.38
N LEU A 466 -11.05 20.37 6.01
CA LEU A 466 -11.23 21.66 5.34
C LEU A 466 -12.39 22.41 6.02
N THR A 467 -12.09 23.47 6.78
CA THR A 467 -13.08 24.14 7.66
C THR A 467 -13.32 25.60 7.27
N ARG A 468 -14.55 26.10 7.43
CA ARG A 468 -14.88 27.52 7.24
C ARG A 468 -16.04 27.99 8.13
N ALA A 469 -15.93 29.22 8.62
CA ALA A 469 -17.01 29.90 9.35
C ALA A 469 -18.00 30.62 8.42
N PHE A 470 -19.28 30.57 8.78
CA PHE A 470 -20.37 31.27 8.11
C PHE A 470 -21.31 31.95 9.11
N ASP A 471 -21.70 33.19 8.82
CA ASP A 471 -22.72 33.92 9.60
C ASP A 471 -24.11 33.72 8.98
N LEU A 472 -24.93 32.88 9.61
CA LEU A 472 -26.33 32.65 9.23
C LEU A 472 -27.30 33.49 10.09
N SER A 473 -26.82 34.46 10.88
CA SER A 473 -27.63 35.21 11.85
C SER A 473 -28.76 36.03 11.23
N ASN A 474 -28.60 36.43 9.96
CA ASN A 474 -29.53 37.31 9.26
C ASN A 474 -30.49 36.60 8.30
N VAL A 475 -30.48 35.25 8.27
CA VAL A 475 -31.35 34.45 7.41
C VAL A 475 -32.25 33.55 8.24
N SER A 476 -33.40 33.14 7.68
CA SER A 476 -34.34 32.21 8.32
C SER A 476 -34.29 30.80 7.74
N ALA A 477 -33.52 30.62 6.65
CA ALA A 477 -33.26 29.38 5.95
C ALA A 477 -31.92 29.52 5.25
N ALA A 478 -31.19 28.43 5.08
CA ALA A 478 -29.92 28.40 4.38
C ALA A 478 -29.73 27.04 3.70
N THR A 479 -29.15 27.02 2.50
CA THR A 479 -28.80 25.78 1.79
C THR A 479 -27.33 25.80 1.37
N LEU A 480 -26.56 24.79 1.79
CA LEU A 480 -25.22 24.54 1.27
C LEU A 480 -25.32 23.78 -0.07
N GLN A 481 -24.61 24.25 -1.08
CA GLN A 481 -24.49 23.60 -2.39
C GLN A 481 -23.03 23.49 -2.77
N PHE A 482 -22.60 22.36 -3.29
CA PHE A 482 -21.23 22.18 -3.80
C PHE A 482 -21.20 21.07 -4.85
N TRP A 483 -20.14 21.06 -5.66
CA TRP A 483 -19.80 19.94 -6.52
C TRP A 483 -18.68 19.13 -5.89
N THR A 484 -18.76 17.81 -6.00
CA THR A 484 -17.70 16.92 -5.53
C THR A 484 -17.48 15.75 -6.48
N TRP A 485 -16.25 15.28 -6.50
CA TRP A 485 -15.79 14.03 -7.12
C TRP A 485 -14.99 13.27 -6.06
N TYR A 486 -15.19 11.95 -5.94
CA TYR A 486 -14.39 11.14 -5.04
C TYR A 486 -14.24 9.70 -5.53
N ASP A 487 -13.06 9.15 -5.30
CA ASP A 487 -12.76 7.71 -5.42
C ASP A 487 -12.03 7.32 -4.13
N LEU A 488 -12.75 6.63 -3.25
CA LEU A 488 -12.34 6.24 -1.90
C LEU A 488 -12.36 4.71 -1.81
N GLU A 489 -11.62 4.14 -0.85
CA GLU A 489 -11.80 2.74 -0.51
C GLU A 489 -13.22 2.53 0.02
N GLU A 490 -13.95 1.59 -0.59
CA GLU A 490 -15.37 1.41 -0.28
C GLU A 490 -15.54 0.72 1.07
N ASP A 491 -16.31 1.32 1.96
CA ASP A 491 -16.62 0.83 3.32
C ASP A 491 -15.43 0.80 4.32
N TRP A 492 -14.29 1.39 3.96
CA TRP A 492 -13.12 1.56 4.82
C TRP A 492 -12.79 3.04 5.04
N ASP A 493 -12.73 3.80 3.95
CA ASP A 493 -12.47 5.24 3.89
C ASP A 493 -13.76 6.06 3.86
N TYR A 494 -13.80 7.18 4.62
CA TYR A 494 -15.01 7.99 4.75
C TYR A 494 -14.78 9.50 4.72
N VAL A 495 -15.64 10.21 3.98
CA VAL A 495 -15.71 11.67 4.00
C VAL A 495 -17.01 12.16 4.63
N TYR A 496 -16.88 13.04 5.62
CA TYR A 496 -17.98 13.64 6.36
C TYR A 496 -18.17 15.10 5.97
N VAL A 497 -19.43 15.54 5.94
CA VAL A 497 -19.77 16.97 5.94
C VAL A 497 -20.35 17.29 7.31
N GLU A 498 -19.72 18.21 8.01
CA GLU A 498 -20.01 18.47 9.42
C GLU A 498 -20.34 19.93 9.67
N ILE A 499 -21.08 20.18 10.75
CA ILE A 499 -21.41 21.52 11.21
C ILE A 499 -21.25 21.64 12.72
N SER A 500 -20.65 22.76 13.14
CA SER A 500 -20.55 23.16 14.54
C SER A 500 -21.27 24.49 14.77
N ALA A 501 -21.98 24.60 15.90
CA ALA A 501 -22.68 25.81 16.33
C ALA A 501 -22.14 26.39 17.65
N ASP A 502 -21.03 25.84 18.15
CA ASP A 502 -20.39 26.20 19.42
C ASP A 502 -18.91 26.59 19.25
N GLY A 503 -18.52 26.97 18.02
CA GLY A 503 -17.16 27.41 17.72
C GLY A 503 -16.16 26.26 17.56
N GLY A 504 -16.64 25.05 17.26
CA GLY A 504 -15.82 23.87 16.99
C GLY A 504 -15.60 22.97 18.20
N GLU A 505 -16.30 23.21 19.31
CA GLU A 505 -16.25 22.31 20.48
C GLU A 505 -16.95 20.99 20.21
N THR A 506 -18.08 21.01 19.48
CA THR A 506 -18.78 19.81 19.01
C THR A 506 -19.14 19.91 17.55
N TRP A 507 -19.17 18.75 16.89
CA TRP A 507 -19.48 18.61 15.47
C TRP A 507 -20.66 17.68 15.28
N LYS A 508 -21.54 18.05 14.35
CA LYS A 508 -22.65 17.21 13.93
C LYS A 508 -22.51 16.88 12.46
N ILE A 509 -22.46 15.58 12.17
CA ILE A 509 -22.49 15.04 10.81
C ILE A 509 -23.83 15.39 10.14
N LEU A 510 -23.74 15.98 8.96
CA LEU A 510 -24.87 16.35 8.11
C LEU A 510 -25.24 15.20 7.16
N THR A 511 -26.54 15.05 6.91
CA THR A 511 -27.02 14.07 5.93
C THR A 511 -26.89 14.63 4.53
N THR A 512 -25.97 14.07 3.76
CA THR A 512 -25.75 14.37 2.34
C THR A 512 -26.62 13.48 1.43
N PRO A 513 -27.18 13.99 0.33
CA PRO A 513 -27.96 13.20 -0.62
C PRO A 513 -27.30 11.89 -1.11
N SER A 514 -25.99 11.88 -1.35
CA SER A 514 -25.28 10.71 -1.90
C SER A 514 -24.50 9.90 -0.85
N GLY A 515 -24.57 10.29 0.43
CA GLY A 515 -23.92 9.55 1.50
C GLY A 515 -24.67 8.28 1.89
N THR A 516 -24.06 7.52 2.79
CA THR A 516 -24.61 6.29 3.37
C THR A 516 -24.27 6.21 4.86
N SER A 517 -24.95 5.31 5.57
CA SER A 517 -24.61 4.91 6.94
C SER A 517 -24.06 3.48 6.99
N THR A 518 -23.58 2.94 5.86
CA THR A 518 -22.95 1.62 5.80
C THR A 518 -21.66 1.64 6.62
N ASN A 519 -21.46 0.60 7.43
CA ASN A 519 -20.28 0.47 8.28
C ASN A 519 -19.99 -1.02 8.56
N PRO A 520 -19.67 -1.83 7.54
CA PRO A 520 -19.44 -3.26 7.74
C PRO A 520 -18.14 -3.51 8.53
N ASN A 521 -17.15 -2.61 8.43
CA ASN A 521 -15.82 -2.74 9.03
C ASN A 521 -15.65 -1.95 10.34
N GLY A 522 -16.70 -1.28 10.82
CA GLY A 522 -16.64 -0.48 12.05
C GLY A 522 -15.87 0.85 11.94
N ASN A 523 -15.37 1.20 10.75
CA ASN A 523 -14.59 2.42 10.48
C ASN A 523 -15.43 3.69 10.32
N SER A 524 -16.74 3.57 10.04
CA SER A 524 -17.61 4.73 9.94
C SER A 524 -17.98 5.33 11.31
N PHE A 525 -18.11 6.66 11.34
CA PHE A 525 -18.60 7.44 12.48
C PHE A 525 -20.04 7.94 12.30
N GLY A 526 -20.66 7.71 11.13
CA GLY A 526 -22.02 8.18 10.87
C GLY A 526 -22.41 8.21 9.39
N TRP A 527 -23.07 9.28 8.98
CA TRP A 527 -23.49 9.47 7.58
C TRP A 527 -22.37 10.08 6.75
N ALA A 528 -21.87 9.38 5.74
CA ALA A 528 -20.65 9.77 5.03
C ALA A 528 -20.65 9.35 3.56
N TYR A 529 -19.71 9.87 2.79
CA TYR A 529 -19.33 9.34 1.49
C TYR A 529 -18.31 8.22 1.65
N THR A 530 -18.41 7.19 0.82
CA THR A 530 -17.43 6.11 0.67
C THR A 530 -17.56 5.54 -0.75
N GLY A 531 -16.55 4.79 -1.23
CA GLY A 531 -16.52 4.27 -2.59
C GLY A 531 -16.38 5.37 -3.65
N ARG A 532 -17.17 5.30 -4.73
CA ARG A 532 -17.05 6.20 -5.91
C ARG A 532 -18.26 7.11 -6.11
N SER A 533 -18.01 8.40 -6.35
CA SER A 533 -19.07 9.36 -6.67
C SER A 533 -19.76 9.01 -7.99
N GLY A 534 -21.09 9.20 -8.06
CA GLY A 534 -21.89 8.83 -9.24
C GLY A 534 -22.28 7.34 -9.32
N GLY A 535 -21.72 6.47 -8.47
CA GLY A 535 -22.16 5.08 -8.29
C GLY A 535 -21.86 4.13 -9.47
N GLY A 536 -20.98 4.54 -10.38
CA GLY A 536 -20.52 3.75 -11.52
C GLY A 536 -19.16 3.09 -11.29
N GLY A 537 -18.63 2.40 -12.31
CA GLY A 537 -17.26 1.85 -12.28
C GLY A 537 -16.14 2.89 -12.40
N ARG A 538 -16.50 4.18 -12.49
CA ARG A 538 -15.61 5.34 -12.45
C ARG A 538 -16.33 6.46 -11.69
N ALA A 539 -15.57 7.26 -10.97
CA ALA A 539 -16.11 8.40 -10.25
C ALA A 539 -16.53 9.54 -11.20
N GLU A 540 -17.63 10.21 -10.89
CA GLU A 540 -18.20 11.33 -11.66
C GLU A 540 -18.48 12.53 -10.75
N TRP A 541 -18.42 13.74 -11.30
CA TRP A 541 -18.83 14.95 -10.56
C TRP A 541 -20.32 14.92 -10.25
N ILE A 542 -20.65 15.10 -8.97
CA ILE A 542 -22.03 15.17 -8.47
C ILE A 542 -22.26 16.48 -7.74
N GLN A 543 -23.49 17.00 -7.80
CA GLN A 543 -23.89 18.18 -7.04
C GLN A 543 -24.63 17.77 -5.78
N GLU A 544 -24.22 18.35 -4.67
CA GLU A 544 -24.82 18.14 -3.35
C GLU A 544 -25.60 19.37 -2.90
N ARG A 545 -26.69 19.12 -2.15
CA ARG A 545 -27.57 20.17 -1.61
C ARG A 545 -28.02 19.78 -0.20
N ILE A 546 -27.58 20.53 0.80
CA ILE A 546 -27.82 20.23 2.21
C ILE A 546 -28.59 21.39 2.86
N ASP A 547 -29.67 21.05 3.57
CA ASP A 547 -30.46 22.04 4.32
C ASP A 547 -29.75 22.44 5.61
N LEU A 548 -29.39 23.72 5.70
CA LEU A 548 -28.80 24.35 6.88
C LEU A 548 -29.82 25.18 7.67
N SER A 549 -31.09 25.21 7.27
CA SER A 549 -32.16 25.96 7.96
C SER A 549 -32.26 25.67 9.46
N PRO A 550 -31.97 24.45 9.98
CA PRO A 550 -31.93 24.22 11.43
C PRO A 550 -30.89 25.07 12.20
N TYR A 551 -29.91 25.63 11.50
CA TYR A 551 -28.84 26.46 12.06
C TYR A 551 -28.96 27.93 11.63
N ALA A 552 -30.07 28.33 11.03
CA ALA A 552 -30.35 29.72 10.70
C ALA A 552 -30.48 30.57 11.98
N GLY A 553 -30.01 31.82 11.96
CA GLY A 553 -30.05 32.72 13.11
C GLY A 553 -28.82 32.71 14.02
N GLN A 554 -27.74 32.02 13.64
CA GLN A 554 -26.47 31.96 14.39
C GLN A 554 -25.25 31.85 13.47
N GLU A 555 -24.05 31.97 14.04
CA GLU A 555 -22.79 31.63 13.36
C GLU A 555 -22.55 30.12 13.43
N VAL A 556 -21.96 29.56 12.38
CA VAL A 556 -21.63 28.13 12.28
C VAL A 556 -20.25 27.94 11.67
N LEU A 557 -19.61 26.82 12.00
CA LEU A 557 -18.49 26.27 11.22
C LEU A 557 -19.01 25.13 10.36
N ILE A 558 -18.55 25.02 9.13
CA ILE A 558 -18.77 23.87 8.25
C ILE A 558 -17.42 23.24 7.96
N ARG A 559 -17.36 21.90 7.97
CA ARG A 559 -16.15 21.14 7.71
C ARG A 559 -16.40 20.00 6.72
N PHE A 560 -15.44 19.78 5.84
CA PHE A 560 -15.24 18.51 5.14
C PHE A 560 -14.10 17.77 5.84
N GLU A 561 -14.33 16.54 6.26
CA GLU A 561 -13.35 15.72 7.01
C GLU A 561 -13.20 14.38 6.27
N TYR A 562 -12.01 14.06 5.80
CA TYR A 562 -11.67 12.79 5.17
C TYR A 562 -10.82 11.97 6.14
N ILE A 563 -11.37 10.85 6.57
CA ILE A 563 -10.73 9.92 7.51
C ILE A 563 -10.42 8.64 6.75
N THR A 564 -9.15 8.25 6.74
CA THR A 564 -8.69 6.99 6.15
C THR A 564 -8.43 5.93 7.21
N ASP A 565 -8.44 4.68 6.83
CA ASP A 565 -8.02 3.58 7.70
C ASP A 565 -6.53 3.27 7.56
N ASP A 566 -6.09 2.11 8.06
CA ASP A 566 -4.65 1.80 8.17
C ASP A 566 -4.00 1.55 6.80
N ALA A 567 -4.78 1.03 5.85
CA ALA A 567 -4.47 0.81 4.43
C ALA A 567 -5.75 0.23 3.80
N VAL A 568 -6.12 0.53 2.56
CA VAL A 568 -5.34 1.19 1.50
C VAL A 568 -5.99 2.51 1.08
N ASN A 569 -5.20 3.55 0.85
CA ASN A 569 -5.78 4.80 0.35
C ASN A 569 -5.99 4.84 -1.18
N ARG A 570 -7.08 5.48 -1.60
CA ARG A 570 -7.46 5.76 -3.00
C ARG A 570 -7.18 7.23 -3.40
N PRO A 571 -7.48 7.67 -4.65
CA PRO A 571 -7.24 9.05 -5.07
C PRO A 571 -7.89 10.14 -4.20
N GLY A 572 -8.88 9.83 -3.36
CA GLY A 572 -9.39 10.73 -2.34
C GLY A 572 -10.61 11.54 -2.79
N PHE A 573 -10.76 12.74 -2.21
CA PHE A 573 -11.93 13.60 -2.34
C PHE A 573 -11.60 14.97 -2.92
N VAL A 574 -12.43 15.43 -3.86
CA VAL A 574 -12.27 16.71 -4.56
C VAL A 574 -13.55 17.54 -4.40
N LEU A 575 -13.38 18.84 -4.15
CA LEU A 575 -14.44 19.82 -3.94
C LEU A 575 -14.28 21.01 -4.89
N ASP A 576 -15.39 21.44 -5.48
CA ASP A 576 -15.46 22.60 -6.37
C ASP A 576 -16.83 23.30 -6.27
N ASP A 577 -16.92 24.55 -6.76
CA ASP A 577 -18.15 25.32 -6.93
C ASP A 577 -19.08 25.33 -5.69
N ILE A 578 -18.54 25.76 -4.54
CA ILE A 578 -19.27 25.82 -3.27
C ILE A 578 -20.05 27.12 -3.09
N SER A 579 -21.27 27.04 -2.56
CA SER A 579 -22.11 28.22 -2.31
C SER A 579 -23.12 28.04 -1.18
N ILE A 580 -23.46 29.16 -0.55
CA ILE A 580 -24.63 29.32 0.33
C ILE A 580 -25.38 30.55 -0.18
N PRO A 581 -26.29 30.38 -1.16
CA PRO A 581 -26.93 31.51 -1.83
C PRO A 581 -27.72 32.43 -0.89
N ASP A 582 -28.26 31.90 0.21
CA ASP A 582 -29.06 32.66 1.18
C ASP A 582 -28.27 33.79 1.87
N ILE A 583 -26.94 33.70 1.90
CA ILE A 583 -26.02 34.73 2.43
C ILE A 583 -25.10 35.32 1.36
N ASP A 584 -25.44 35.15 0.07
CA ASP A 584 -24.64 35.61 -1.08
C ASP A 584 -23.18 35.10 -1.08
N TYR A 585 -22.93 33.90 -0.54
CA TYR A 585 -21.61 33.25 -0.60
C TYR A 585 -21.50 32.31 -1.80
N SER A 586 -20.42 32.44 -2.56
CA SER A 586 -20.02 31.50 -3.61
C SER A 586 -18.50 31.53 -3.83
N SER A 587 -17.88 30.39 -4.08
CA SER A 587 -16.49 30.26 -4.51
C SER A 587 -16.34 29.13 -5.53
N ASP A 588 -15.72 29.44 -6.66
CA ASP A 588 -15.24 28.51 -7.69
C ASP A 588 -13.73 28.24 -7.55
N PHE A 589 -13.16 28.68 -6.42
CA PHE A 589 -11.74 28.61 -6.08
C PHE A 589 -10.76 29.22 -7.11
N GLU A 590 -11.18 29.96 -8.13
CA GLU A 590 -10.26 30.43 -9.18
C GLU A 590 -9.31 31.53 -8.71
N THR A 591 -9.73 32.32 -7.71
CA THR A 591 -8.96 33.47 -7.21
C THR A 591 -8.24 33.19 -5.90
N ASP A 592 -8.87 32.43 -5.00
CA ASP A 592 -8.36 32.09 -3.68
C ASP A 592 -9.01 30.81 -3.15
N GLY A 593 -8.68 30.41 -1.91
CA GLY A 593 -9.27 29.24 -1.25
C GLY A 593 -10.73 29.40 -0.83
N GLY A 594 -11.44 30.46 -1.23
CA GLY A 594 -12.80 30.76 -0.80
C GLY A 594 -12.91 31.05 0.70
N GLY A 595 -11.76 31.31 1.34
CA GLY A 595 -11.49 31.42 2.78
C GLY A 595 -11.78 30.15 3.59
N TRP A 596 -11.62 28.98 2.98
CA TRP A 596 -11.51 27.71 3.69
C TRP A 596 -10.11 27.56 4.29
N GLU A 597 -10.04 26.98 5.48
CA GLU A 597 -8.82 26.71 6.23
C GLU A 597 -8.51 25.21 6.13
N PRO A 598 -7.42 24.80 5.44
CA PRO A 598 -7.06 23.40 5.29
C PRO A 598 -6.21 22.88 6.46
N ALA A 599 -6.35 21.59 6.72
CA ALA A 599 -5.38 20.73 7.39
C ALA A 599 -5.29 19.45 6.55
N GLY A 600 -4.18 19.22 5.86
CA GLY A 600 -4.02 18.13 4.89
C GLY A 600 -4.55 18.43 3.48
N PHE A 601 -5.65 19.17 3.33
CA PHE A 601 -6.18 19.57 2.01
C PHE A 601 -5.25 20.55 1.27
N ILE A 602 -5.18 20.44 -0.06
CA ILE A 602 -4.49 21.42 -0.92
C ILE A 602 -5.40 21.95 -2.02
N ARG A 603 -5.22 23.22 -2.36
CA ARG A 603 -5.90 23.86 -3.50
C ARG A 603 -4.96 23.87 -4.70
N HIS A 604 -5.32 23.19 -5.77
CA HIS A 604 -4.43 22.99 -6.91
C HIS A 604 -5.18 22.90 -8.24
N ALA A 605 -4.46 22.94 -9.36
CA ALA A 605 -5.02 22.94 -10.71
C ALA A 605 -5.13 21.55 -11.37
N ASN A 606 -4.92 20.49 -10.59
CA ASN A 606 -4.72 19.10 -11.05
C ASN A 606 -3.63 18.95 -12.14
N VAL A 607 -2.49 19.60 -11.93
CA VAL A 607 -1.32 19.50 -12.81
C VAL A 607 -0.09 19.23 -11.94
N LEU A 608 0.67 18.20 -12.28
CA LEU A 608 1.97 17.89 -11.72
C LEU A 608 3.03 17.84 -12.82
N PRO A 609 4.28 18.19 -12.51
CA PRO A 609 5.40 17.86 -13.37
C PRO A 609 5.52 16.35 -13.54
N GLN A 610 5.61 15.88 -14.78
CA GLN A 610 5.98 14.50 -15.07
C GLN A 610 7.45 14.48 -15.44
N ARG A 611 8.28 13.84 -14.61
CA ARG A 611 9.69 13.60 -14.89
C ARG A 611 9.89 12.18 -15.40
N TRP A 612 11.01 11.94 -16.08
CA TRP A 612 11.38 10.64 -16.62
C TRP A 612 12.80 10.27 -16.24
N LEU A 613 12.97 9.03 -15.80
CA LEU A 613 14.26 8.41 -15.62
C LEU A 613 14.48 7.39 -16.74
N VAL A 614 15.47 7.69 -17.60
CA VAL A 614 15.87 6.80 -18.68
C VAL A 614 17.34 6.46 -18.52
N GLN A 615 17.67 5.18 -18.51
CA GLN A 615 19.05 4.70 -18.42
C GLN A 615 19.32 3.70 -19.54
N VAL A 616 20.59 3.57 -19.92
CA VAL A 616 21.05 2.51 -20.83
C VAL A 616 22.12 1.68 -20.15
N VAL A 617 21.95 0.36 -20.23
CA VAL A 617 22.92 -0.63 -19.78
C VAL A 617 23.49 -1.32 -21.01
N LEU A 618 24.79 -1.16 -21.25
CA LEU A 618 25.50 -1.80 -22.37
C LEU A 618 26.19 -3.07 -21.90
N PHE A 619 25.97 -4.17 -22.60
CA PHE A 619 26.59 -5.46 -22.32
C PHE A 619 27.70 -5.72 -23.33
N GLY A 620 28.93 -5.37 -22.94
CA GLY A 620 30.15 -5.55 -23.72
C GLY A 620 31.24 -6.29 -22.95
N PRO A 621 32.52 -6.12 -23.32
CA PRO A 621 33.65 -6.61 -22.53
C PRO A 621 33.66 -6.07 -21.09
N GLU A 622 33.13 -4.87 -20.90
CA GLU A 622 32.80 -4.27 -19.61
C GLU A 622 31.32 -3.85 -19.68
N THR A 623 30.55 -4.15 -18.64
CA THR A 623 29.17 -3.66 -18.50
C THR A 623 29.23 -2.20 -18.08
N THR A 624 28.52 -1.32 -18.78
CA THR A 624 28.44 0.11 -18.44
C THR A 624 27.00 0.54 -18.28
N VAL A 625 26.77 1.46 -17.35
CA VAL A 625 25.46 2.04 -17.06
C VAL A 625 25.56 3.54 -17.27
N GLU A 626 24.62 4.11 -18.02
CA GLU A 626 24.57 5.55 -18.27
C GLU A 626 23.14 6.06 -18.05
N ARG A 627 23.00 7.10 -17.22
CA ARG A 627 21.74 7.86 -17.10
C ARG A 627 21.67 8.85 -18.25
N LEU A 628 20.60 8.76 -19.03
CA LEU A 628 20.40 9.59 -20.20
C LEU A 628 19.82 10.94 -19.78
N GLU A 629 20.54 12.03 -20.05
CA GLU A 629 20.11 13.37 -19.69
C GLU A 629 18.87 13.78 -20.50
N MET A 630 17.77 14.04 -19.80
CA MET A 630 16.50 14.46 -20.37
C MET A 630 16.51 15.98 -20.62
N GLY A 631 15.94 16.41 -21.75
CA GLY A 631 15.64 17.82 -21.98
C GLY A 631 14.58 18.36 -21.02
N GLU A 632 14.53 19.68 -20.82
CA GLU A 632 13.50 20.33 -19.98
C GLU A 632 12.07 19.99 -20.43
N ASP A 633 11.87 19.75 -21.73
CA ASP A 633 10.61 19.32 -22.31
C ASP A 633 10.39 17.80 -22.24
N GLN A 634 11.18 17.06 -21.46
CA GLN A 634 11.09 15.61 -21.30
C GLN A 634 11.25 14.85 -22.64
N THR A 635 12.15 15.33 -23.50
CA THR A 635 12.59 14.63 -24.72
C THR A 635 14.08 14.36 -24.69
N GLY A 636 14.53 13.43 -25.53
CA GLY A 636 15.95 13.24 -25.77
C GLY A 636 16.24 12.44 -27.02
N GLU A 637 17.47 12.58 -27.51
CA GLU A 637 18.02 11.83 -28.63
C GLU A 637 19.44 11.39 -28.26
N TRP A 638 19.70 10.09 -28.22
CA TRP A 638 20.98 9.54 -27.79
C TRP A 638 21.47 8.46 -28.75
N ASP A 639 22.80 8.35 -28.86
CA ASP A 639 23.48 7.31 -29.63
C ASP A 639 23.79 6.11 -28.73
N ILE A 640 23.18 4.96 -29.02
CA ILE A 640 23.49 3.70 -28.34
C ILE A 640 24.61 3.01 -29.10
N SER A 641 25.79 2.94 -28.47
CA SER A 641 27.03 2.47 -29.08
C SER A 641 27.11 0.93 -29.13
N LEU A 642 26.28 0.30 -29.95
CA LEU A 642 26.38 -1.12 -30.25
C LEU A 642 27.41 -1.41 -31.35
N ASP A 643 28.14 -2.52 -31.20
CA ASP A 643 29.08 -3.06 -32.18
C ASP A 643 29.22 -4.59 -32.05
N SER A 644 30.21 -5.18 -32.74
CA SER A 644 30.43 -6.63 -32.71
C SER A 644 30.88 -7.19 -31.35
N HIS A 645 31.32 -6.35 -30.40
CA HIS A 645 31.77 -6.72 -29.06
C HIS A 645 30.77 -6.31 -27.97
N THR A 646 29.99 -5.25 -28.21
CA THR A 646 28.88 -4.79 -27.37
C THR A 646 27.60 -4.87 -28.19
N ASN A 647 26.99 -6.05 -28.24
CA ASN A 647 25.87 -6.34 -29.16
C ASN A 647 24.50 -6.42 -28.48
N ARG A 648 24.44 -6.07 -27.19
CA ARG A 648 23.23 -6.06 -26.37
C ARG A 648 23.21 -4.78 -25.53
N ALA A 649 22.06 -4.13 -25.50
CA ALA A 649 21.76 -3.04 -24.57
C ALA A 649 20.39 -3.28 -23.93
N VAL A 650 20.18 -2.76 -22.72
CA VAL A 650 18.86 -2.65 -22.11
C VAL A 650 18.62 -1.19 -21.76
N ILE A 651 17.54 -0.62 -22.26
CA ILE A 651 17.04 0.70 -21.84
C ILE A 651 16.06 0.47 -20.70
N THR A 652 16.19 1.22 -19.61
CA THR A 652 15.20 1.28 -18.55
C THR A 652 14.41 2.58 -18.67
N VAL A 653 13.09 2.51 -18.48
CA VAL A 653 12.20 3.68 -18.53
C VAL A 653 11.31 3.67 -17.29
N SER A 654 11.34 4.76 -16.52
CA SER A 654 10.49 4.97 -15.34
C SER A 654 9.88 6.37 -15.32
N GLY A 655 8.61 6.45 -14.95
CA GLY A 655 7.92 7.70 -14.67
C GLY A 655 8.20 8.17 -13.23
N LEU A 656 8.41 9.48 -13.05
CA LEU A 656 8.66 10.11 -11.75
C LEU A 656 7.72 11.30 -11.57
N ALA A 657 6.56 11.04 -10.96
CA ALA A 657 5.65 12.08 -10.47
C ALA A 657 5.25 11.74 -9.03
N PRO A 658 5.23 12.73 -8.11
CA PRO A 658 4.92 12.48 -6.71
C PRO A 658 3.44 12.17 -6.52
N VAL A 659 3.12 11.28 -5.56
CA VAL A 659 1.78 11.00 -4.98
C VAL A 659 0.72 10.40 -5.93
N THR A 660 0.74 10.74 -7.22
CA THR A 660 -0.25 10.29 -8.21
C THR A 660 -0.10 8.80 -8.56
N THR A 661 -1.24 8.15 -8.81
CA THR A 661 -1.34 6.80 -9.42
C THR A 661 -1.67 6.85 -10.91
N GLU A 662 -1.74 8.03 -11.50
CA GLU A 662 -1.92 8.14 -12.94
C GLU A 662 -0.67 7.65 -13.68
N VAL A 663 -0.87 6.89 -14.75
CA VAL A 663 0.22 6.31 -15.55
C VAL A 663 0.86 7.36 -16.47
N GLY A 664 2.19 7.38 -16.50
CA GLY A 664 2.95 8.23 -17.41
C GLY A 664 2.89 7.69 -18.84
N SER A 665 2.57 8.54 -19.81
CA SER A 665 2.61 8.18 -21.24
C SER A 665 3.90 8.62 -21.91
N TYR A 666 4.53 7.72 -22.67
CA TYR A 666 5.75 8.02 -23.45
C TYR A 666 5.73 7.36 -24.83
N SER A 667 6.69 7.75 -25.67
CA SER A 667 7.01 7.08 -26.92
C SER A 667 8.50 7.07 -27.18
N TYR A 668 8.95 6.08 -27.94
CA TYR A 668 10.33 6.00 -28.41
C TYR A 668 10.40 5.57 -29.87
N GLU A 669 11.47 6.02 -30.53
CA GLU A 669 11.88 5.57 -31.85
C GLU A 669 13.32 5.06 -31.77
N ILE A 670 13.58 3.92 -32.40
CA ILE A 670 14.92 3.32 -32.46
C ILE A 670 15.24 3.01 -33.90
N GLU A 671 16.34 3.57 -34.41
CA GLU A 671 16.80 3.34 -35.78
C GLU A 671 18.31 3.08 -35.85
N GLU A 672 18.71 2.29 -36.84
CA GLU A 672 20.13 2.10 -37.13
C GLU A 672 20.75 3.37 -37.72
N ARG A 673 21.99 3.64 -37.30
CA ARG A 673 22.75 4.79 -37.78
C ARG A 673 23.56 4.55 -39.05
#